data_AF-A0A4Y6UXT6-F1
#
_entry.id   AF-A0A4Y6UXT6-F1
#
_cell.length_a   1.000
_cell.length_b   1.000
_cell.length_c   1.000
_cell.angle_alpha   90.00
_cell.angle_beta   90.00
_cell.angle_gamma   90.00
#
_symmetry.space_group_name_H-M   'P 1'
#
loop_
_entity.id
_entity.type
_entity.pdbx_description
1 polymer ?
#
loop_
_entity_poly.entity_id
_entity_poly.type
_entity_poly.pdbx_seq_one_letter_code
_entity_poly.pdbx_strand_id
1 'polypeptide(L)'
;MEINWKVWLVASAVLTAAAGVNHASAATPAAPGSDTAFTDLAGLSPEKAEAVREAARLGLITGFPNNEYRPDQVLTRQEFAILLVKSLDLPLPASNVSSFGDIKSSSWGAPYIEAARAAGLMTGSGANFRPQAPVSNEELASVLVRAIDGHNTRGGLEVDAGSIGPVSRWAQGSVESALRLGLFDAQFAGANLKGSVTRADIAPLLVDIFPAKEVTATVTSVDGDTIMINNQPLLVTESLKQLLLNGGNAQALEGAVLKFKSARHSVSDISELEIVASGTNSQKLKLNASGLPSSATLALSGDQIAVNGSSIPNVKLQKAAAHIELNANVGKLQVDNAGVLDLTGTAAFEEVRISNPAAKVTIGSNVRINQIVLPVNVAPGSVIANLAQVSTQIKQAVSTAGVNLPLTPPVDAPPVALTPAVSDAAPTPSVPVTPPITPPVDSNKLAVEQDSANLAIGYLNGDTADRVTQSILLPLTGAQGSVVSWMSNKEETLSSNGTVTRAVYGSDDTPVTLTATLTKGSAVTSKNFDFIVKAQESAAVNKQILSAKLDEATLLFNSLNIGTAQGQIAESEYLNLEAAIASASSVYNKDSADQAEVDAAVSELDLKVQAARDAIVTADFSGLIVQIDSGYSALGTATVGYVPGNIKPGAELELNLALQKAQGVRGTSNAKQSAVDAAAAELAQAIVKFGQSITPELTITLQPDADFILNNTKPSDQVKINASALTEGETSYEYGKRSILNYIKVTSGSEEEIIKYDSGTQTFRIYAQTPQGQRYTGRSITLSSTSPELNITRDGSGAFVKQNNLQDDTTAVIEFNLMNGSTEISDVKVPVKVDRVAPTWTGGTYANGKLTFTSTEKVASYTAEVPYLAYSASGFSDSSDTVVLTYSSDIKKTYAFGKTVVIELSDAWVSSHPDMKPGSKFRAELQNFKDYGDNAAVNSTVTINAGPPLPIAP
;
A
#
# COMPACT_ATOMS: atom_id res chain seq x y z
N MET A 1 -15.44 8.96 13.93
CA MET A 1 -14.53 8.30 14.87
C MET A 1 -13.36 9.26 14.99
N GLU A 2 -13.26 10.01 16.08
CA GLU A 2 -12.17 10.99 16.22
C GLU A 2 -10.83 10.24 16.25
N ILE A 3 -9.85 10.70 15.46
CA ILE A 3 -8.48 10.17 15.47
C ILE A 3 -7.90 10.44 16.86
N ASN A 4 -7.95 9.43 17.73
CA ASN A 4 -7.46 9.54 19.10
C ASN A 4 -5.94 9.28 19.12
N TRP A 5 -5.18 10.25 18.62
CA TRP A 5 -3.73 10.24 18.60
C TRP A 5 -3.10 10.05 19.99
N LYS A 6 -3.86 10.32 21.09
CA LYS A 6 -3.43 10.08 22.48
C LYS A 6 -3.25 8.59 22.81
N VAL A 7 -3.87 7.67 22.05
CA VAL A 7 -3.62 6.22 22.21
C VAL A 7 -2.12 5.90 22.00
N TRP A 8 -1.46 6.67 21.12
CA TRP A 8 -0.03 6.54 20.83
C TRP A 8 0.88 7.28 21.83
N LEU A 9 0.33 7.99 22.83
CA LEU A 9 1.07 8.61 23.94
C LEU A 9 1.13 7.73 25.20
N VAL A 10 0.31 6.67 25.31
CA VAL A 10 0.29 5.82 26.51
C VAL A 10 1.35 4.72 26.39
N ALA A 11 2.63 5.11 26.50
CA ALA A 11 3.74 4.19 26.72
C ALA A 11 4.78 4.83 27.64
N SER A 12 4.40 5.17 28.88
CA SER A 12 5.33 5.36 30.01
C SER A 12 4.56 5.50 31.32
N ALA A 13 4.20 4.37 31.94
CA ALA A 13 3.92 4.35 33.38
C ALA A 13 3.89 2.92 33.93
N VAL A 14 5.05 2.27 34.15
CA VAL A 14 5.24 1.28 35.24
C VAL A 14 6.73 1.22 35.66
N LEU A 15 6.98 1.55 36.93
CA LEU A 15 8.16 1.31 37.82
C LEU A 15 9.57 1.73 37.34
N THR A 16 10.33 2.54 38.08
CA THR A 16 10.71 2.28 39.48
C THR A 16 11.13 3.59 40.18
N ALA A 17 10.62 3.81 41.38
CA ALA A 17 11.17 4.76 42.34
C ALA A 17 12.27 4.08 43.15
N ALA A 18 13.47 4.67 43.21
CA ALA A 18 14.27 4.89 44.44
C ALA A 18 15.74 5.20 44.13
N ALA A 19 16.29 6.10 44.95
CA ALA A 19 17.70 6.46 45.18
C ALA A 19 18.35 7.43 44.18
N GLY A 20 18.39 8.70 44.59
CA GLY A 20 19.18 9.73 43.93
C GLY A 20 20.64 9.78 44.40
N VAL A 21 21.48 10.41 43.58
CA VAL A 21 22.72 11.09 44.00
C VAL A 21 22.95 12.27 43.04
N ASN A 22 23.18 13.45 43.60
CA ASN A 22 23.60 14.66 42.87
C ASN A 22 25.09 14.57 42.55
N HIS A 23 25.50 14.76 41.29
CA HIS A 23 26.80 15.36 40.96
C HIS A 23 26.72 16.19 39.66
N ALA A 24 27.51 17.26 39.64
CA ALA A 24 27.34 18.45 38.83
C ALA A 24 28.02 18.40 37.45
N SER A 25 27.31 18.98 36.48
CA SER A 25 27.72 19.78 35.31
C SER A 25 29.11 19.57 34.67
N ALA A 26 29.09 19.07 33.43
CA ALA A 26 29.94 19.54 32.34
C ALA A 26 29.05 19.78 31.10
N ALA A 27 29.25 20.91 30.45
CA ALA A 27 28.27 21.57 29.57
C ALA A 27 28.06 20.88 28.20
N THR A 28 26.78 20.62 27.91
CA THR A 28 26.23 20.31 26.57
C THR A 28 25.41 21.54 26.12
N PRO A 29 25.32 21.87 24.81
CA PRO A 29 24.53 23.00 24.33
C PRO A 29 23.07 22.85 24.76
N ALA A 30 22.47 23.97 25.18
CA ALA A 30 21.15 24.04 25.78
C ALA A 30 20.09 23.29 24.96
N ALA A 31 19.37 22.39 25.62
CA ALA A 31 18.03 22.01 25.20
C ALA A 31 17.16 23.27 25.11
N PRO A 32 16.33 23.46 24.07
CA PRO A 32 15.37 24.54 24.06
C PRO A 32 14.38 24.34 25.21
N GLY A 33 14.23 25.40 25.99
CA GLY A 33 13.58 25.41 27.29
C GLY A 33 12.09 25.08 27.26
N SER A 34 11.62 24.80 28.47
CA SER A 34 10.22 24.77 28.89
C SER A 34 9.40 25.94 28.36
N ASP A 35 8.14 25.62 27.97
CA ASP A 35 6.97 26.51 27.92
C ASP A 35 6.66 27.21 26.58
N THR A 36 6.34 26.46 25.50
CA THR A 36 5.64 27.02 24.33
C THR A 36 4.14 27.11 24.58
N ALA A 37 3.73 27.95 25.53
CA ALA A 37 2.32 28.27 25.75
C ALA A 37 1.86 29.27 24.68
N PHE A 38 1.28 28.78 23.59
CA PHE A 38 0.62 29.64 22.60
C PHE A 38 -0.60 30.32 23.22
N THR A 39 -0.71 31.64 23.07
CA THR A 39 -1.74 32.45 23.75
C THR A 39 -3.12 32.37 23.09
N ASP A 40 -3.21 31.81 21.89
CA ASP A 40 -4.37 31.87 20.99
C ASP A 40 -4.96 30.49 20.66
N LEU A 41 -4.72 29.48 21.49
CA LEU A 41 -5.34 28.16 21.31
C LEU A 41 -6.76 28.07 21.92
N ALA A 42 -7.22 29.14 22.57
CA ALA A 42 -8.56 29.20 23.12
C ALA A 42 -9.60 29.11 21.99
N GLY A 43 -10.49 28.12 22.06
CA GLY A 43 -11.50 27.84 21.01
C GLY A 43 -11.24 26.56 20.23
N LEU A 44 -10.02 25.99 20.29
CA LEU A 44 -9.75 24.65 19.79
C LEU A 44 -10.29 23.57 20.74
N SER A 45 -10.56 22.38 20.20
CA SER A 45 -10.78 21.21 21.06
C SER A 45 -9.52 20.90 21.88
N PRO A 46 -9.66 20.31 23.09
CA PRO A 46 -8.51 19.92 23.91
C PRO A 46 -7.48 19.08 23.16
N GLU A 47 -7.95 18.20 22.27
CA GLU A 47 -7.13 17.31 21.44
C GLU A 47 -6.29 18.09 20.42
N LYS A 48 -6.90 19.04 19.70
CA LYS A 48 -6.19 19.86 18.71
C LYS A 48 -5.21 20.82 19.38
N ALA A 49 -5.62 21.45 20.49
CA ALA A 49 -4.74 22.33 21.24
C ALA A 49 -3.50 21.58 21.77
N GLU A 50 -3.67 20.34 22.22
CA GLU A 50 -2.57 19.52 22.68
C GLU A 50 -1.68 19.03 21.53
N ALA A 51 -2.26 18.63 20.39
CA ALA A 51 -1.47 18.27 19.21
C ALA A 51 -0.60 19.44 18.71
N VAL A 52 -1.10 20.68 18.77
CA VAL A 52 -0.32 21.88 18.47
C VAL A 52 0.84 22.05 19.46
N ARG A 53 0.60 21.89 20.76
CA ARG A 53 1.69 21.96 21.76
C ARG A 53 2.74 20.88 21.54
N GLU A 54 2.31 19.65 21.26
CA GLU A 54 3.22 18.53 21.04
C GLU A 54 4.02 18.67 19.75
N ALA A 55 3.39 19.07 18.64
CA ALA A 55 4.09 19.34 17.40
C ALA A 55 5.15 20.45 17.57
N ALA A 56 4.86 21.46 18.38
CA ALA A 56 5.84 22.50 18.72
C ALA A 56 6.98 21.96 19.60
N ARG A 57 6.67 21.13 20.60
CA ARG A 57 7.67 20.46 21.46
C ARG A 57 8.62 19.57 20.67
N LEU A 58 8.10 18.90 19.64
CA LEU A 58 8.87 18.06 18.73
C LEU A 58 9.60 18.85 17.64
N GLY A 59 9.47 20.19 17.62
CA GLY A 59 10.10 21.06 16.62
C GLY A 59 9.51 20.98 15.22
N LEU A 60 8.36 20.33 15.05
CA LEU A 60 7.69 20.14 13.76
C LEU A 60 6.99 21.41 13.28
N ILE A 61 6.52 22.24 14.21
CA ILE A 61 5.89 23.52 13.94
C ILE A 61 6.52 24.63 14.77
N THR A 62 6.39 25.86 14.30
CA THR A 62 6.81 27.07 15.02
C THR A 62 5.68 28.10 15.03
N GLY A 63 5.50 28.79 16.16
CA GLY A 63 4.61 29.95 16.27
C GLY A 63 5.23 31.23 15.74
N PHE A 64 4.53 32.33 15.95
CA PHE A 64 4.93 33.68 15.56
C PHE A 64 5.69 34.38 16.70
N PRO A 65 6.46 35.44 16.41
CA PRO A 65 7.25 36.17 17.42
C PRO A 65 6.43 36.77 18.59
N ASN A 66 5.12 36.87 18.45
CA ASN A 66 4.18 37.36 19.46
C ASN A 66 3.57 36.25 20.34
N ASN A 67 4.14 35.04 20.33
CA ASN A 67 3.65 33.85 21.07
C ASN A 67 2.28 33.33 20.62
N GLU A 68 1.83 33.67 19.41
CA GLU A 68 0.64 33.11 18.77
C GLU A 68 1.00 31.93 17.86
N TYR A 69 0.07 31.01 17.68
CA TYR A 69 0.15 29.94 16.68
C TYR A 69 -0.65 30.23 15.40
N ARG A 70 -1.73 31.00 15.53
CA ARG A 70 -2.75 31.33 14.53
C ARG A 70 -3.46 30.09 13.97
N PRO A 71 -4.23 29.38 14.80
CA PRO A 71 -4.82 28.09 14.44
C PRO A 71 -5.74 28.14 13.20
N ASP A 72 -6.52 29.21 13.05
CA ASP A 72 -7.46 29.39 11.94
C ASP A 72 -6.80 29.89 10.65
N GLN A 73 -5.50 30.21 10.68
CA GLN A 73 -4.79 30.66 9.49
C GLN A 73 -4.67 29.50 8.48
N VAL A 74 -5.09 29.77 7.25
CA VAL A 74 -4.93 28.87 6.12
C VAL A 74 -3.45 28.70 5.77
N LEU A 75 -3.03 27.46 5.58
CA LEU A 75 -1.67 27.10 5.23
C LEU A 75 -1.43 27.29 3.73
N THR A 76 -0.35 27.99 3.37
CA THR A 76 0.08 28.10 1.98
C THR A 76 0.85 26.85 1.54
N ARG A 77 0.89 26.60 0.22
CA ARG A 77 1.68 25.50 -0.36
C ARG A 77 3.17 25.59 -0.02
N GLN A 78 3.72 26.80 0.06
CA GLN A 78 5.11 27.01 0.48
C GLN A 78 5.34 26.66 1.95
N GLU A 79 4.46 27.10 2.85
CA GLU A 79 4.56 26.74 4.28
C GLU A 79 4.41 25.24 4.48
N PHE A 80 3.51 24.60 3.75
CA PHE A 80 3.33 23.15 3.79
C PHE A 80 4.59 22.40 3.33
N ALA A 81 5.24 22.83 2.24
CA ALA A 81 6.50 22.24 1.79
C ALA A 81 7.60 22.30 2.88
N ILE A 82 7.65 23.41 3.61
CA ILE A 82 8.64 23.61 4.68
C ILE A 82 8.35 22.70 5.87
N LEU A 83 7.08 22.62 6.29
CA LEU A 83 6.66 21.70 7.35
C LEU A 83 7.04 20.26 6.97
N LEU A 84 6.70 19.84 5.75
CA LEU A 84 6.94 18.48 5.29
C LEU A 84 8.42 18.13 5.22
N VAL A 85 9.25 19.00 4.64
CA VAL A 85 10.70 18.79 4.53
C VAL A 85 11.35 18.70 5.91
N LYS A 86 10.92 19.55 6.87
CA LYS A 86 11.43 19.48 8.25
C LYS A 86 10.96 18.22 8.97
N SER A 87 9.70 17.84 8.82
CA SER A 87 9.15 16.63 9.47
C SER A 87 9.77 15.34 8.96
N LEU A 88 10.23 15.34 7.70
CA LEU A 88 10.90 14.20 7.07
C LEU A 88 12.44 14.29 7.13
N ASP A 89 12.99 15.35 7.71
CA ASP A 89 14.43 15.64 7.74
C ASP A 89 15.10 15.52 6.36
N LEU A 90 14.46 16.07 5.33
CA LEU A 90 14.96 15.95 3.95
C LEU A 90 16.16 16.87 3.71
N PRO A 91 17.19 16.41 2.96
CA PRO A 91 18.33 17.24 2.63
C PRO A 91 17.91 18.42 1.76
N LEU A 92 18.40 19.61 2.11
CA LEU A 92 18.19 20.81 1.30
C LEU A 92 19.22 20.86 0.17
N PRO A 93 18.81 21.27 -1.06
CA PRO A 93 19.74 21.42 -2.17
C PRO A 93 20.75 22.53 -1.90
N ALA A 94 21.99 22.35 -2.38
CA ALA A 94 23.07 23.33 -2.22
C ALA A 94 22.83 24.65 -2.99
N SER A 95 21.93 24.63 -3.98
CA SER A 95 21.54 25.80 -4.79
C SER A 95 20.11 26.23 -4.45
N ASN A 96 19.91 27.54 -4.30
CA ASN A 96 18.59 28.14 -4.10
C ASN A 96 17.87 28.44 -5.44
N VAL A 97 18.44 28.04 -6.57
CA VAL A 97 17.77 28.19 -7.87
C VAL A 97 16.62 27.21 -7.96
N SER A 98 15.40 27.73 -8.12
CA SER A 98 14.22 26.88 -8.30
C SER A 98 14.03 26.51 -9.77
N SER A 99 13.53 25.30 -9.97
CA SER A 99 13.03 24.77 -11.24
C SER A 99 11.67 25.36 -11.64
N PHE A 100 10.97 26.01 -10.72
CA PHE A 100 9.66 26.64 -10.96
C PHE A 100 9.81 28.13 -11.32
N GLY A 101 9.12 28.56 -12.37
CA GLY A 101 9.21 29.92 -12.92
C GLY A 101 8.69 31.04 -12.00
N ASP A 102 7.84 30.69 -11.03
CA ASP A 102 7.26 31.63 -10.06
C ASP A 102 8.01 31.69 -8.71
N ILE A 103 9.11 30.95 -8.57
CA ILE A 103 9.94 30.95 -7.36
C ILE A 103 11.28 31.65 -7.63
N LYS A 104 11.47 32.81 -7.00
CA LYS A 104 12.76 33.51 -7.02
C LYS A 104 13.75 32.80 -6.11
N SER A 105 15.04 32.81 -6.47
CA SER A 105 16.11 32.24 -5.64
C SER A 105 16.30 32.92 -4.29
N SER A 106 15.81 34.16 -4.14
CA SER A 106 15.76 34.88 -2.86
C SER A 106 14.56 34.49 -1.99
N SER A 107 13.67 33.61 -2.45
CA SER A 107 12.52 33.16 -1.66
C SER A 107 12.98 32.21 -0.56
N TRP A 108 12.58 32.49 0.68
CA TRP A 108 12.92 31.66 1.84
C TRP A 108 12.39 30.22 1.75
N GLY A 109 11.34 29.97 0.95
CA GLY A 109 10.82 28.64 0.70
C GLY A 109 11.49 27.92 -0.47
N ALA A 110 12.30 28.58 -1.28
CA ALA A 110 12.92 27.98 -2.46
C ALA A 110 13.66 26.66 -2.18
N PRO A 111 14.57 26.57 -1.18
CA PRO A 111 15.28 25.30 -0.92
C PRO A 111 14.35 24.18 -0.47
N TYR A 112 13.30 24.49 0.29
CA TYR A 112 12.33 23.51 0.77
C TYR A 112 11.38 23.03 -0.33
N ILE A 113 10.94 23.93 -1.20
CA ILE A 113 10.12 23.60 -2.37
C ILE A 113 10.90 22.65 -3.28
N GLU A 114 12.17 22.94 -3.54
CA GLU A 114 13.01 22.08 -4.36
C GLU A 114 13.33 20.74 -3.68
N ALA A 115 13.56 20.70 -2.37
CA ALA A 115 13.72 19.45 -1.63
C ALA A 115 12.46 18.59 -1.70
N ALA A 116 11.28 19.18 -1.49
CA ALA A 116 9.99 18.48 -1.60
C ALA A 116 9.73 17.98 -3.03
N ARG A 117 10.14 18.76 -4.06
CA ARG A 117 10.05 18.34 -5.46
C ARG A 117 11.02 17.20 -5.78
N ALA A 118 12.28 17.30 -5.34
CA ALA A 118 13.31 16.29 -5.55
C ALA A 118 12.93 14.96 -4.89
N ALA A 119 12.31 15.00 -3.71
CA ALA A 119 11.74 13.84 -3.03
C ALA A 119 10.43 13.32 -3.67
N GLY A 120 9.93 13.96 -4.74
CA GLY A 120 8.69 13.58 -5.42
C GLY A 120 7.40 13.93 -4.67
N LEU A 121 7.51 14.61 -3.52
CA LEU A 121 6.40 14.91 -2.61
C LEU A 121 5.51 16.05 -3.09
N MET A 122 6.07 17.06 -3.78
CA MET A 122 5.29 18.18 -4.33
C MET A 122 5.82 18.57 -5.72
N THR A 123 5.01 18.37 -6.75
CA THR A 123 5.44 18.47 -8.16
C THR A 123 5.06 19.79 -8.85
N GLY A 124 4.36 20.70 -8.16
CA GLY A 124 3.88 21.95 -8.75
C GLY A 124 2.66 21.77 -9.68
N SER A 125 2.40 22.78 -10.51
CA SER A 125 1.31 22.86 -11.48
C SER A 125 1.89 23.37 -12.80
N GLY A 126 2.34 22.44 -13.65
CA GLY A 126 3.14 22.77 -14.84
C GLY A 126 4.47 23.42 -14.45
N ALA A 127 4.79 24.56 -15.06
CA ALA A 127 6.04 25.29 -14.80
C ALA A 127 6.07 26.10 -13.49
N ASN A 128 4.96 26.13 -12.72
CA ASN A 128 4.81 26.98 -11.54
C ASN A 128 4.50 26.15 -10.28
N PHE A 129 4.96 26.60 -9.11
CA PHE A 129 4.66 25.96 -7.83
C PHE A 129 3.42 26.52 -7.14
N ARG A 130 3.11 27.80 -7.37
CA ARG A 130 2.04 28.60 -6.75
C ARG A 130 2.23 28.72 -5.23
N PRO A 131 3.36 29.28 -4.75
CA PRO A 131 3.78 29.22 -3.35
C PRO A 131 2.79 29.84 -2.35
N GLN A 132 2.10 30.90 -2.76
CA GLN A 132 1.16 31.66 -1.92
C GLN A 132 -0.27 31.13 -1.99
N ALA A 133 -0.55 30.15 -2.86
CA ALA A 133 -1.88 29.56 -2.93
C ALA A 133 -2.11 28.68 -1.67
N PRO A 134 -3.34 28.64 -1.13
CA PRO A 134 -3.72 27.69 -0.10
C PRO A 134 -3.46 26.25 -0.53
N VAL A 135 -3.02 25.40 0.41
CA VAL A 135 -3.04 23.95 0.18
C VAL A 135 -4.45 23.42 0.47
N SER A 136 -4.97 22.62 -0.46
CA SER A 136 -6.28 21.96 -0.31
C SER A 136 -6.19 20.61 0.42
N ASN A 137 -7.29 20.13 0.97
CA ASN A 137 -7.38 18.81 1.62
C ASN A 137 -7.03 17.66 0.66
N GLU A 138 -7.42 17.73 -0.62
CA GLU A 138 -7.07 16.72 -1.63
C GLU A 138 -5.56 16.72 -1.99
N GLU A 139 -4.93 17.89 -1.97
CA GLU A 139 -3.47 18.01 -2.09
C GLU A 139 -2.76 17.49 -0.85
N LEU A 140 -3.23 17.85 0.35
CA LEU A 140 -2.69 17.34 1.61
C LEU A 140 -2.71 15.80 1.64
N ALA A 141 -3.85 15.19 1.32
CA ALA A 141 -3.97 13.74 1.25
C ALA A 141 -2.98 13.12 0.24
N SER A 142 -2.88 13.72 -0.95
CA SER A 142 -1.96 13.25 -1.99
C SER A 142 -0.50 13.38 -1.63
N VAL A 143 -0.14 14.38 -0.82
CA VAL A 143 1.24 14.59 -0.37
C VAL A 143 1.56 13.69 0.83
N LEU A 144 0.65 13.52 1.78
CA LEU A 144 0.86 12.63 2.93
C LEU A 144 0.95 11.17 2.51
N VAL A 145 0.09 10.71 1.59
CA VAL A 145 0.18 9.35 1.02
C VAL A 145 1.54 9.13 0.35
N ARG A 146 2.06 10.12 -0.38
CA ARG A 146 3.44 10.08 -0.90
C ARG A 146 4.49 9.99 0.20
N ALA A 147 4.35 10.82 1.23
CA ALA A 147 5.32 10.92 2.32
C ALA A 147 5.48 9.62 3.11
N ILE A 148 4.40 8.83 3.21
CA ILE A 148 4.40 7.53 3.87
C ILE A 148 4.56 6.34 2.92
N ASP A 149 4.76 6.59 1.62
CA ASP A 149 4.82 5.55 0.57
C ASP A 149 3.54 4.68 0.48
N GLY A 150 2.37 5.27 0.78
CA GLY A 150 1.08 4.60 0.84
C GLY A 150 0.34 4.51 -0.49
N HIS A 151 1.05 4.52 -1.61
CA HIS A 151 0.44 4.51 -2.93
C HIS A 151 -0.18 3.16 -3.27
N ASN A 152 -1.42 3.16 -3.75
CA ASN A 152 -2.13 1.95 -4.17
C ASN A 152 -2.20 0.86 -3.08
N THR A 153 -2.08 1.25 -1.80
CA THR A 153 -2.14 0.33 -0.67
C THR A 153 -3.37 -0.56 -0.76
N ARG A 154 -3.15 -1.88 -0.68
CA ARG A 154 -4.21 -2.87 -0.59
C ARG A 154 -4.53 -3.15 0.87
N GLY A 155 -5.81 -3.37 1.17
CA GLY A 155 -6.31 -3.56 2.53
C GLY A 155 -6.57 -2.26 3.28
N GLY A 156 -6.64 -2.34 4.61
CA GLY A 156 -6.91 -1.23 5.52
C GLY A 156 -8.39 -1.10 5.89
N LEU A 157 -8.83 0.12 6.21
CA LEU A 157 -10.24 0.40 6.47
C LEU A 157 -11.06 0.27 5.18
N GLU A 158 -12.27 -0.28 5.29
CA GLU A 158 -13.21 -0.29 4.17
C GLU A 158 -13.67 1.14 3.87
N VAL A 159 -13.54 1.54 2.60
CA VAL A 159 -13.96 2.86 2.10
C VAL A 159 -15.01 2.67 1.03
N ASP A 160 -16.20 3.23 1.24
CA ASP A 160 -17.21 3.34 0.20
C ASP A 160 -16.82 4.49 -0.75
N ALA A 161 -16.37 4.15 -1.95
CA ALA A 161 -15.98 5.13 -2.97
C ALA A 161 -17.12 6.11 -3.32
N GLY A 162 -18.39 5.71 -3.15
CA GLY A 162 -19.56 6.57 -3.37
C GLY A 162 -19.77 7.62 -2.28
N SER A 163 -19.15 7.43 -1.11
CA SER A 163 -19.19 8.36 0.03
C SER A 163 -18.09 9.42 -0.01
N ILE A 164 -17.11 9.29 -0.93
CA ILE A 164 -16.08 10.30 -1.16
C ILE A 164 -16.73 11.49 -1.89
N GLY A 165 -16.74 12.64 -1.23
CA GLY A 165 -17.28 13.89 -1.75
C GLY A 165 -16.51 14.42 -2.97
N PRO A 166 -16.88 15.61 -3.48
CA PRO A 166 -16.30 16.15 -4.72
C PRO A 166 -14.77 16.28 -4.67
N VAL A 167 -14.07 15.36 -5.32
CA VAL A 167 -12.61 15.28 -5.41
C VAL A 167 -12.17 15.41 -6.86
N SER A 168 -11.01 16.03 -7.09
CA SER A 168 -10.41 16.06 -8.41
C SER A 168 -9.95 14.65 -8.84
N ARG A 169 -10.15 14.29 -10.11
CA ARG A 169 -9.83 12.94 -10.64
C ARG A 169 -8.39 12.50 -10.37
N TRP A 170 -7.44 13.44 -10.40
CA TRP A 170 -6.02 13.18 -10.10
C TRP A 170 -5.74 12.83 -8.63
N ALA A 171 -6.59 13.28 -7.70
CA ALA A 171 -6.44 13.06 -6.27
C ALA A 171 -7.24 11.86 -5.75
N GLN A 172 -8.17 11.34 -6.56
CA GLN A 172 -9.13 10.31 -6.14
C GLN A 172 -8.46 9.08 -5.51
N GLY A 173 -7.44 8.53 -6.18
CA GLY A 173 -6.71 7.36 -5.66
C GLY A 173 -5.97 7.65 -4.36
N SER A 174 -5.33 8.82 -4.25
CA SER A 174 -4.64 9.22 -3.02
C SER A 174 -5.59 9.47 -1.86
N VAL A 175 -6.74 10.10 -2.11
CA VAL A 175 -7.77 10.31 -1.08
C VAL A 175 -8.33 8.98 -0.61
N GLU A 176 -8.59 8.05 -1.52
CA GLU A 176 -9.02 6.69 -1.16
C GLU A 176 -7.95 5.98 -0.30
N SER A 177 -6.67 5.99 -0.73
CA SER A 177 -5.58 5.42 0.05
C SER A 177 -5.44 6.06 1.43
N ALA A 178 -5.59 7.38 1.52
CA ALA A 178 -5.49 8.09 2.80
C ALA A 178 -6.63 7.71 3.77
N LEU A 179 -7.85 7.53 3.26
CA LEU A 179 -8.99 7.04 4.04
C LEU A 179 -8.81 5.57 4.47
N ARG A 180 -8.37 4.71 3.54
CA ARG A 180 -8.05 3.31 3.83
C ARG A 180 -6.98 3.19 4.90
N LEU A 181 -6.00 4.09 4.90
CA LEU A 181 -4.91 4.15 5.88
C LEU A 181 -5.31 4.86 7.19
N GLY A 182 -6.55 5.33 7.32
CA GLY A 182 -7.01 6.01 8.54
C GLY A 182 -6.34 7.36 8.79
N LEU A 183 -5.61 7.92 7.81
CA LEU A 183 -4.99 9.25 7.93
C LEU A 183 -6.04 10.35 8.08
N PHE A 184 -7.22 10.12 7.52
CA PHE A 184 -8.37 10.99 7.64
C PHE A 184 -9.60 10.18 8.05
N ASP A 185 -10.51 10.79 8.79
CA ASP A 185 -11.75 10.13 9.20
C ASP A 185 -12.78 10.04 8.06
N ALA A 186 -13.84 9.24 8.23
CA ALA A 186 -14.90 9.12 7.24
C ALA A 186 -15.69 10.42 7.01
N GLN A 187 -15.61 11.40 7.92
CA GLN A 187 -16.29 12.71 7.75
C GLN A 187 -15.47 13.61 6.81
N PHE A 188 -14.15 13.45 6.74
CA PHE A 188 -13.27 14.07 5.76
C PHE A 188 -13.75 13.81 4.32
N ALA A 189 -14.31 12.62 4.06
CA ALA A 189 -14.93 12.28 2.78
C ALA A 189 -16.09 13.23 2.42
N GLY A 190 -16.87 13.71 3.38
CA GLY A 190 -18.04 14.58 3.14
C GLY A 190 -17.80 16.10 3.32
N ALA A 191 -16.66 16.54 3.84
CA ALA A 191 -16.59 17.84 4.52
C ALA A 191 -16.06 19.05 3.72
N ASN A 192 -15.31 18.85 2.63
CA ASN A 192 -14.79 19.85 1.66
C ASN A 192 -13.34 19.50 1.25
N LEU A 193 -13.18 18.50 0.39
CA LEU A 193 -11.86 18.04 -0.10
C LEU A 193 -11.10 19.10 -0.92
N LYS A 194 -11.83 20.05 -1.51
CA LYS A 194 -11.26 21.21 -2.21
C LYS A 194 -11.02 22.42 -1.30
N GLY A 195 -11.42 22.30 -0.04
CA GLY A 195 -11.24 23.32 1.00
C GLY A 195 -9.78 23.43 1.42
N SER A 196 -9.45 24.60 1.94
CA SER A 196 -8.09 24.88 2.41
C SER A 196 -7.81 24.28 3.78
N VAL A 197 -6.56 23.87 4.00
CA VAL A 197 -6.09 23.33 5.29
C VAL A 197 -5.69 24.47 6.22
N THR A 198 -6.12 24.42 7.48
CA THR A 198 -5.67 25.37 8.51
C THR A 198 -4.45 24.84 9.27
N ARG A 199 -3.72 25.75 9.93
CA ARG A 199 -2.61 25.38 10.82
C ARG A 199 -3.06 24.48 11.98
N ALA A 200 -4.29 24.61 12.46
CA ALA A 200 -4.83 23.72 13.49
C ALA A 200 -5.06 22.30 12.98
N ASP A 201 -5.54 22.15 11.74
CA ASP A 201 -5.91 20.84 11.19
C ASP A 201 -4.71 19.97 10.84
N ILE A 202 -3.58 20.57 10.48
CA ILE A 202 -2.37 19.81 10.13
C ILE A 202 -1.60 19.27 11.35
N ALA A 203 -1.71 19.93 12.52
CA ALA A 203 -0.89 19.59 13.68
C ALA A 203 -1.07 18.14 14.19
N PRO A 204 -2.31 17.58 14.32
CA PRO A 204 -2.50 16.18 14.69
C PRO A 204 -1.82 15.21 13.72
N LEU A 205 -1.91 15.47 12.42
CA LEU A 205 -1.31 14.64 11.38
C LEU A 205 0.22 14.64 11.48
N LEU A 206 0.82 15.80 11.77
CA LEU A 206 2.27 15.88 11.92
C LEU A 206 2.77 15.04 13.11
N VAL A 207 2.08 15.11 14.24
CA VAL A 207 2.44 14.37 15.47
C VAL A 207 2.25 12.87 15.31
N ASP A 208 1.23 12.47 14.56
CA ASP A 208 0.89 11.06 14.37
C ASP A 208 1.84 10.39 13.35
N ILE A 209 2.06 11.04 12.20
CA ILE A 209 2.75 10.42 11.07
C ILE A 209 4.27 10.40 11.23
N PHE A 210 4.90 11.51 11.59
CA PHE A 210 6.35 11.69 11.37
C PHE A 210 7.28 11.23 12.50
N PRO A 211 6.99 11.52 13.79
CA PRO A 211 7.91 11.17 14.86
C PRO A 211 8.08 9.66 14.98
N ALA A 212 9.33 9.20 15.05
CA ALA A 212 9.62 7.82 15.39
C ALA A 212 9.26 7.56 16.87
N LYS A 213 8.40 6.58 17.13
CA LYS A 213 7.95 6.22 18.48
C LYS A 213 8.05 4.72 18.68
N GLU A 214 8.48 4.29 19.85
CA GLU A 214 8.36 2.89 20.25
C GLU A 214 6.94 2.65 20.77
N VAL A 215 6.23 1.68 20.19
CA VAL A 215 4.85 1.37 20.50
C VAL A 215 4.71 -0.11 20.81
N THR A 216 3.95 -0.42 21.87
CA THR A 216 3.46 -1.77 22.14
C THR A 216 1.97 -1.83 21.83
N ALA A 217 1.54 -2.73 20.94
CA ALA A 217 0.14 -2.83 20.55
C ALA A 217 -0.23 -4.22 20.02
N THR A 218 -1.54 -4.49 19.96
CA THR A 218 -2.10 -5.78 19.55
C THR A 218 -2.52 -5.77 18.08
N VAL A 219 -2.11 -6.80 17.34
CA VAL A 219 -2.59 -7.07 15.98
C VAL A 219 -4.01 -7.58 16.04
N THR A 220 -4.89 -6.90 15.32
CA THR A 220 -6.28 -7.33 15.16
C THR A 220 -6.43 -8.18 13.90
N SER A 221 -5.80 -7.76 12.80
CA SER A 221 -5.80 -8.50 11.54
C SER A 221 -4.63 -8.08 10.66
N VAL A 222 -4.35 -8.90 9.65
CA VAL A 222 -3.43 -8.59 8.56
C VAL A 222 -4.26 -8.60 7.29
N ASP A 223 -4.20 -7.52 6.50
CA ASP A 223 -4.98 -7.37 5.28
C ASP A 223 -4.18 -6.61 4.21
N GLY A 224 -3.97 -7.26 3.06
CA GLY A 224 -3.21 -6.73 1.94
C GLY A 224 -1.79 -6.29 2.34
N ASP A 225 -1.52 -5.00 2.15
CA ASP A 225 -0.25 -4.34 2.45
C ASP A 225 -0.21 -3.73 3.87
N THR A 226 -1.24 -3.97 4.68
CA THR A 226 -1.44 -3.33 5.98
C THR A 226 -1.57 -4.33 7.12
N ILE A 227 -1.19 -3.87 8.31
CA ILE A 227 -1.48 -4.53 9.57
C ILE A 227 -2.41 -3.66 10.41
N MET A 228 -3.51 -4.23 10.88
CA MET A 228 -4.47 -3.54 11.73
C MET A 228 -4.02 -3.64 13.18
N ILE A 229 -3.66 -2.50 13.77
CA ILE A 229 -3.20 -2.39 15.16
C ILE A 229 -4.10 -1.41 15.88
N ASN A 230 -4.74 -1.82 16.97
CA ASN A 230 -5.73 -0.99 17.70
C ASN A 230 -6.81 -0.40 16.77
N ASN A 231 -7.26 -1.17 15.78
CA ASN A 231 -8.21 -0.74 14.74
C ASN A 231 -7.73 0.44 13.87
N GLN A 232 -6.41 0.62 13.76
CA GLN A 232 -5.75 1.55 12.84
C GLN A 232 -4.85 0.75 11.88
N PRO A 233 -5.01 0.93 10.56
CA PRO A 233 -4.13 0.31 9.58
C PRO A 233 -2.79 1.02 9.52
N LEU A 234 -1.73 0.26 9.68
CA LEU A 234 -0.36 0.72 9.46
C LEU A 234 0.25 -0.01 8.28
N LEU A 235 1.11 0.69 7.54
CA LEU A 235 1.95 0.07 6.53
C LEU A 235 3.04 -0.78 7.20
N VAL A 236 3.58 -1.74 6.44
CA VAL A 236 4.71 -2.54 6.88
C VAL A 236 5.90 -2.25 5.97
N THR A 237 7.02 -1.85 6.57
CA THR A 237 8.27 -1.63 5.83
C THR A 237 8.77 -2.92 5.17
N GLU A 238 9.51 -2.77 4.07
CA GLU A 238 9.94 -3.90 3.23
C GLU A 238 10.65 -5.02 4.01
N SER A 239 11.51 -4.66 4.96
CA SER A 239 12.24 -5.60 5.82
C SER A 239 11.33 -6.53 6.65
N LEU A 240 10.12 -6.07 6.98
CA LEU A 240 9.18 -6.78 7.83
C LEU A 240 8.04 -7.46 7.07
N LYS A 241 7.88 -7.20 5.75
CA LYS A 241 6.79 -7.78 4.96
C LYS A 241 6.81 -9.31 4.96
N GLN A 242 8.01 -9.91 4.89
CA GLN A 242 8.15 -11.37 4.92
C GLN A 242 7.63 -11.98 6.24
N LEU A 243 7.78 -11.25 7.35
CA LEU A 243 7.32 -11.68 8.66
C LEU A 243 5.83 -11.40 8.86
N LEU A 244 5.39 -10.16 8.59
CA LEU A 244 4.06 -9.70 8.98
C LEU A 244 2.99 -9.89 7.91
N LEU A 245 3.34 -9.82 6.62
CA LEU A 245 2.39 -9.88 5.51
C LEU A 245 2.42 -11.21 4.74
N ASN A 246 3.18 -12.19 5.24
CA ASN A 246 3.10 -13.55 4.73
C ASN A 246 1.75 -14.15 5.11
N GLY A 247 0.92 -14.51 4.12
CA GLY A 247 -0.39 -15.12 4.35
C GLY A 247 -0.36 -16.39 5.21
N GLY A 248 0.79 -17.08 5.28
CA GLY A 248 0.98 -18.22 6.18
C GLY A 248 1.09 -17.86 7.66
N ASN A 249 1.36 -16.60 8.00
CA ASN A 249 1.49 -16.11 9.38
C ASN A 249 0.22 -15.46 9.91
N ALA A 250 -0.78 -15.16 9.06
CA ALA A 250 -1.96 -14.38 9.44
C ALA A 250 -2.67 -14.94 10.70
N GLN A 251 -2.87 -16.26 10.77
CA GLN A 251 -3.50 -16.91 11.92
C GLN A 251 -2.66 -16.81 13.20
N ALA A 252 -1.33 -16.82 13.09
CA ALA A 252 -0.44 -16.71 14.24
C ALA A 252 -0.31 -15.26 14.75
N LEU A 253 -0.49 -14.30 13.83
CA LEU A 253 -0.42 -12.87 14.14
C LEU A 253 -1.73 -12.33 14.69
N GLU A 254 -2.88 -12.97 14.46
CA GLU A 254 -4.15 -12.53 15.04
C GLU A 254 -4.09 -12.54 16.59
N GLY A 255 -4.27 -11.37 17.21
CA GLY A 255 -4.14 -11.16 18.64
C GLY A 255 -2.69 -11.06 19.16
N ALA A 256 -1.68 -11.20 18.30
CA ALA A 256 -0.27 -11.06 18.70
C ALA A 256 0.04 -9.65 19.22
N VAL A 257 0.99 -9.53 20.13
CA VAL A 257 1.44 -8.23 20.66
C VAL A 257 2.78 -7.88 20.04
N LEU A 258 2.87 -6.73 19.39
CA LEU A 258 4.13 -6.22 18.84
C LEU A 258 4.62 -5.06 19.68
N LYS A 259 5.92 -5.06 19.95
CA LYS A 259 6.68 -3.90 20.36
C LYS A 259 7.57 -3.45 19.21
N PHE A 260 7.29 -2.29 18.64
CA PHE A 260 7.89 -1.85 17.38
C PHE A 260 8.13 -0.34 17.32
N LYS A 261 9.01 0.11 16.41
CA LYS A 261 9.14 1.52 16.05
C LYS A 261 8.12 1.89 14.98
N SER A 262 7.20 2.77 15.33
CA SER A 262 6.30 3.44 14.39
C SER A 262 6.99 4.68 13.83
N ALA A 263 7.12 4.78 12.52
CA ALA A 263 7.60 5.97 11.83
C ALA A 263 6.95 6.06 10.45
N ARG A 264 6.52 7.26 10.03
CA ARG A 264 5.81 7.50 8.76
C ARG A 264 4.61 6.57 8.59
N HIS A 265 3.77 6.47 9.64
CA HIS A 265 2.57 5.63 9.63
C HIS A 265 2.84 4.15 9.29
N SER A 266 4.02 3.66 9.66
CA SER A 266 4.51 2.33 9.28
C SER A 266 5.17 1.59 10.46
N VAL A 267 5.05 0.26 10.45
CA VAL A 267 5.83 -0.65 11.29
C VAL A 267 7.20 -0.85 10.65
N SER A 268 8.26 -0.35 11.31
CA SER A 268 9.62 -0.29 10.73
C SER A 268 10.66 -1.22 11.36
N ASP A 269 10.59 -1.42 12.66
CA ASP A 269 11.55 -2.22 13.43
C ASP A 269 10.81 -2.88 14.59
N ILE A 270 11.05 -4.15 14.86
CA ILE A 270 10.35 -4.92 15.92
C ILE A 270 11.37 -5.31 16.98
N SER A 271 11.18 -4.85 18.21
CA SER A 271 11.98 -5.29 19.36
C SER A 271 11.38 -6.55 20.01
N GLU A 272 10.06 -6.73 19.93
CA GLU A 272 9.39 -7.91 20.48
C GLU A 272 8.14 -8.29 19.67
N LEU A 273 7.98 -9.58 19.40
CA LEU A 273 6.76 -10.17 18.84
C LEU A 273 6.28 -11.26 19.81
N GLU A 274 5.15 -11.04 20.48
CA GLU A 274 4.52 -12.04 21.34
C GLU A 274 3.37 -12.74 20.61
N ILE A 275 3.51 -14.05 20.42
CA ILE A 275 2.45 -14.91 19.89
C ILE A 275 1.64 -15.45 21.06
N VAL A 276 0.36 -15.05 21.10
CA VAL A 276 -0.57 -15.43 22.16
C VAL A 276 -1.52 -16.56 21.74
N ALA A 277 -1.77 -16.71 20.44
CA ALA A 277 -2.63 -17.74 19.90
C ALA A 277 -2.03 -19.13 20.09
N SER A 278 -2.90 -20.14 20.27
CA SER A 278 -2.49 -21.54 20.43
C SER A 278 -3.04 -22.39 19.29
N GLY A 279 -2.29 -23.43 18.91
CA GLY A 279 -2.78 -24.49 18.04
C GLY A 279 -3.65 -25.50 18.79
N THR A 280 -3.89 -26.63 18.14
CA THR A 280 -4.57 -27.78 18.72
C THR A 280 -3.68 -29.01 18.64
N ASN A 281 -4.00 -30.06 19.40
CA ASN A 281 -3.24 -31.31 19.36
C ASN A 281 -3.21 -31.96 17.97
N SER A 282 -4.23 -31.74 17.13
CA SER A 282 -4.30 -32.27 15.77
C SER A 282 -3.65 -31.35 14.73
N GLN A 283 -3.48 -30.07 15.05
CA GLN A 283 -2.95 -29.06 14.13
C GLN A 283 -2.23 -27.96 14.91
N LYS A 284 -0.90 -27.95 14.84
CA LYS A 284 -0.09 -26.87 15.39
C LYS A 284 -0.32 -25.56 14.64
N LEU A 285 -0.30 -24.45 15.39
CA LEU A 285 -0.27 -23.10 14.84
C LEU A 285 1.10 -22.87 14.20
N LYS A 286 1.14 -22.47 12.93
CA LYS A 286 2.39 -22.29 12.20
C LYS A 286 2.80 -20.82 12.20
N LEU A 287 4.07 -20.56 12.49
CA LEU A 287 4.71 -19.27 12.33
C LEU A 287 5.98 -19.44 11.50
N ASN A 288 6.16 -18.59 10.49
CA ASN A 288 7.44 -18.39 9.83
C ASN A 288 8.09 -17.12 10.39
N ALA A 289 9.14 -17.27 11.21
CA ALA A 289 9.86 -16.17 11.84
C ALA A 289 10.96 -15.56 10.93
N SER A 290 10.99 -15.91 9.64
CA SER A 290 11.92 -15.28 8.68
C SER A 290 11.61 -13.79 8.54
N GLY A 291 12.64 -12.94 8.57
CA GLY A 291 12.50 -11.48 8.58
C GLY A 291 12.40 -10.87 9.97
N LEU A 292 12.49 -11.67 11.04
CA LEU A 292 12.60 -11.14 12.41
C LEU A 292 13.94 -10.40 12.60
N PRO A 293 13.96 -9.14 13.10
CA PRO A 293 15.20 -8.39 13.32
C PRO A 293 16.15 -9.11 14.29
N SER A 294 17.46 -8.94 14.11
CA SER A 294 18.50 -9.61 14.92
C SER A 294 18.51 -9.20 16.39
N SER A 295 17.97 -8.04 16.74
CA SER A 295 17.79 -7.57 18.12
C SER A 295 16.45 -7.97 18.73
N ALA A 296 15.54 -8.55 17.95
CA ALA A 296 14.17 -8.82 18.39
C ALA A 296 14.11 -10.02 19.35
N THR A 297 13.06 -10.04 20.15
CA THR A 297 12.65 -11.22 20.92
C THR A 297 11.34 -11.78 20.38
N LEU A 298 11.31 -13.07 20.07
CA LEU A 298 10.08 -13.82 19.81
C LEU A 298 9.58 -14.42 21.12
N ALA A 299 8.51 -13.85 21.68
CA ALA A 299 7.85 -14.40 22.86
C ALA A 299 6.72 -15.35 22.46
N LEU A 300 6.66 -16.54 23.04
CA LEU A 300 5.58 -17.50 22.83
C LEU A 300 4.82 -17.70 24.14
N SER A 301 3.56 -17.28 24.13
CA SER A 301 2.62 -17.42 25.25
C SER A 301 1.56 -18.49 25.00
N GLY A 302 1.27 -18.78 23.73
CA GLY A 302 0.37 -19.85 23.30
C GLY A 302 1.04 -21.22 23.22
N ASP A 303 0.22 -22.27 23.13
CA ASP A 303 0.64 -23.67 23.08
C ASP A 303 0.47 -24.28 21.68
N GLN A 304 1.07 -25.46 21.43
CA GLN A 304 0.98 -26.19 20.15
C GLN A 304 1.42 -25.32 18.95
N ILE A 305 2.60 -24.72 19.03
CA ILE A 305 3.14 -23.81 18.01
C ILE A 305 4.32 -24.46 17.30
N ALA A 306 4.35 -24.35 15.97
CA ALA A 306 5.48 -24.72 15.14
C ALA A 306 6.08 -23.46 14.50
N VAL A 307 7.30 -23.11 14.90
CA VAL A 307 8.05 -21.96 14.37
C VAL A 307 9.13 -22.44 13.40
N ASN A 308 9.10 -21.89 12.20
CA ASN A 308 10.09 -22.15 11.15
C ASN A 308 10.89 -20.87 10.86
N GLY A 309 12.17 -21.02 10.52
CA GLY A 309 13.01 -19.89 10.13
C GLY A 309 14.46 -20.32 9.90
N SER A 310 15.29 -19.44 9.34
CA SER A 310 16.73 -19.74 9.19
C SER A 310 17.48 -19.49 10.49
N SER A 311 17.26 -18.33 11.12
CA SER A 311 17.84 -17.96 12.41
C SER A 311 16.84 -17.12 13.21
N ILE A 312 16.79 -17.32 14.53
CA ILE A 312 15.99 -16.54 15.48
C ILE A 312 16.92 -16.12 16.62
N PRO A 313 17.11 -14.80 16.84
CA PRO A 313 18.10 -14.32 17.80
C PRO A 313 17.73 -14.68 19.25
N ASN A 314 16.52 -14.32 19.68
CA ASN A 314 16.03 -14.58 21.03
C ASN A 314 14.62 -15.15 20.99
N VAL A 315 14.40 -16.25 21.69
CA VAL A 315 13.08 -16.85 21.93
C VAL A 315 12.82 -16.85 23.43
N LYS A 316 11.62 -16.44 23.83
CA LYS A 316 11.17 -16.48 25.21
C LYS A 316 9.89 -17.30 25.31
N LEU A 317 9.91 -18.36 26.11
CA LEU A 317 8.73 -19.18 26.40
C LEU A 317 8.16 -18.79 27.74
N GLN A 318 6.88 -18.43 27.75
CA GLN A 318 6.18 -17.93 28.93
C GLN A 318 4.73 -18.43 28.98
N LYS A 319 4.06 -18.22 30.12
CA LYS A 319 2.64 -18.56 30.33
C LYS A 319 2.32 -20.03 29.98
N ALA A 320 1.49 -20.29 28.98
CA ALA A 320 0.92 -21.61 28.66
C ALA A 320 1.72 -22.39 27.61
N ALA A 321 2.83 -21.86 27.10
CA ALA A 321 3.66 -22.53 26.09
C ALA A 321 4.27 -23.83 26.63
N ALA A 322 3.80 -24.98 26.13
CA ALA A 322 4.18 -26.31 26.59
C ALA A 322 4.65 -27.25 25.46
N HIS A 323 4.11 -27.14 24.26
CA HIS A 323 4.38 -28.02 23.12
C HIS A 323 4.86 -27.18 21.95
N ILE A 324 6.17 -26.95 21.89
CA ILE A 324 6.78 -26.03 20.94
C ILE A 324 7.70 -26.80 20.00
N GLU A 325 7.49 -26.61 18.71
CA GLU A 325 8.37 -27.11 17.67
C GLU A 325 9.15 -25.95 17.07
N LEU A 326 10.47 -26.01 17.17
CA LEU A 326 11.38 -24.99 16.64
C LEU A 326 12.22 -25.63 15.53
N ASN A 327 12.10 -25.07 14.33
CA ASN A 327 12.82 -25.48 13.13
C ASN A 327 13.64 -24.29 12.60
N ALA A 328 14.61 -23.84 13.41
CA ALA A 328 15.52 -22.72 13.11
C ALA A 328 16.80 -22.80 13.97
N ASN A 329 17.86 -22.09 13.57
CA ASN A 329 18.97 -21.83 14.49
C ASN A 329 18.54 -20.76 15.50
N VAL A 330 18.69 -21.01 16.79
CA VAL A 330 18.24 -20.11 17.85
C VAL A 330 19.45 -19.63 18.64
N GLY A 331 19.65 -18.33 18.75
CA GLY A 331 20.70 -17.77 19.59
C GLY A 331 20.44 -18.09 21.05
N LYS A 332 19.41 -17.48 21.64
CA LYS A 332 19.04 -17.70 23.03
C LYS A 332 17.60 -18.13 23.16
N LEU A 333 17.36 -19.24 23.87
CA LEU A 333 16.05 -19.66 24.34
C LEU A 333 15.95 -19.42 25.84
N GLN A 334 15.02 -18.58 26.27
CA GLN A 334 14.69 -18.38 27.69
C GLN A 334 13.38 -19.11 28.03
N VAL A 335 13.43 -19.96 29.05
CA VAL A 335 12.28 -20.72 29.54
C VAL A 335 11.89 -20.22 30.93
N ASP A 336 10.79 -19.46 31.00
CA ASP A 336 10.27 -18.91 32.25
C ASP A 336 9.04 -19.69 32.79
N ASN A 337 8.45 -20.57 31.97
CA ASN A 337 7.29 -21.38 32.33
C ASN A 337 7.60 -22.38 33.48
N ALA A 338 6.62 -22.63 34.35
CA ALA A 338 6.68 -23.60 35.45
C ALA A 338 6.25 -25.03 35.06
N GLY A 339 5.71 -25.23 33.84
CA GLY A 339 5.08 -26.48 33.39
C GLY A 339 6.00 -27.48 32.68
N VAL A 340 5.36 -28.48 32.05
CA VAL A 340 6.01 -29.41 31.13
C VAL A 340 6.23 -28.70 29.78
N LEU A 341 7.42 -28.84 29.22
CA LEU A 341 7.83 -28.26 27.95
C LEU A 341 8.41 -29.36 27.05
N ASP A 342 7.73 -29.68 25.97
CA ASP A 342 8.25 -30.53 24.90
C ASP A 342 8.86 -29.66 23.81
N LEU A 343 10.20 -29.64 23.75
CA LEU A 343 10.99 -28.98 22.71
C LEU A 343 11.29 -29.98 21.60
N THR A 344 10.66 -29.79 20.44
CA THR A 344 10.78 -30.69 19.28
C THR A 344 11.22 -29.91 18.04
N GLY A 345 11.52 -30.62 16.95
CA GLY A 345 11.98 -30.02 15.68
C GLY A 345 13.45 -30.26 15.39
N THR A 346 14.02 -29.45 14.50
CA THR A 346 15.42 -29.57 14.03
C THR A 346 16.30 -28.40 14.48
N ALA A 347 15.90 -27.65 15.49
CA ALA A 347 16.63 -26.47 15.96
C ALA A 347 18.00 -26.79 16.59
N ALA A 348 18.95 -25.90 16.34
CA ALA A 348 20.20 -25.79 17.07
C ALA A 348 20.16 -24.54 17.96
N PHE A 349 20.51 -24.67 19.23
CA PHE A 349 20.50 -23.58 20.21
C PHE A 349 21.92 -23.21 20.64
N GLU A 350 22.28 -21.93 20.62
CA GLU A 350 23.54 -21.48 21.23
C GLU A 350 23.43 -21.51 22.76
N GLU A 351 22.37 -20.92 23.32
CA GLU A 351 22.06 -20.96 24.76
C GLU A 351 20.58 -21.34 25.00
N VAL A 352 20.34 -22.27 25.92
CA VAL A 352 19.02 -22.51 26.53
C VAL A 352 19.11 -22.17 28.02
N ARG A 353 18.46 -21.08 28.42
CA ARG A 353 18.40 -20.61 29.80
C ARG A 353 17.07 -20.96 30.42
N ILE A 354 17.11 -21.74 31.50
CA ILE A 354 15.92 -22.09 32.27
C ILE A 354 15.93 -21.25 33.54
N SER A 355 14.95 -20.35 33.65
CA SER A 355 14.84 -19.46 34.81
C SER A 355 14.07 -20.12 35.95
N ASN A 356 13.12 -21.01 35.62
CA ASN A 356 12.24 -21.64 36.59
C ASN A 356 12.76 -23.04 36.98
N PRO A 357 13.15 -23.28 38.24
CA PRO A 357 13.67 -24.57 38.68
C PRO A 357 12.62 -25.70 38.65
N ALA A 358 11.32 -25.37 38.58
CA ALA A 358 10.24 -26.34 38.53
C ALA A 358 9.92 -26.85 37.11
N ALA A 359 10.47 -26.21 36.07
CA ALA A 359 10.21 -26.59 34.68
C ALA A 359 10.60 -28.05 34.41
N LYS A 360 9.84 -28.74 33.55
CA LYS A 360 10.12 -30.10 33.10
C LYS A 360 10.25 -30.11 31.58
N VAL A 361 11.48 -30.17 31.08
CA VAL A 361 11.79 -30.04 29.65
C VAL A 361 12.08 -31.41 29.05
N THR A 362 11.34 -31.80 28.03
CA THR A 362 11.63 -32.95 27.15
C THR A 362 12.29 -32.43 25.87
N ILE A 363 13.43 -32.99 25.50
CA ILE A 363 14.19 -32.57 24.30
C ILE A 363 14.05 -33.64 23.20
N GLY A 364 13.70 -33.22 21.98
CA GLY A 364 13.56 -34.10 20.81
C GLY A 364 14.90 -34.64 20.28
N SER A 365 14.86 -35.78 19.58
CA SER A 365 16.06 -36.49 19.06
C SER A 365 16.91 -35.68 18.05
N ASN A 366 16.33 -34.67 17.41
CA ASN A 366 16.99 -33.85 16.39
C ASN A 366 17.42 -32.47 16.89
N VAL A 367 17.12 -32.13 18.15
CA VAL A 367 17.54 -30.87 18.75
C VAL A 367 19.03 -30.94 19.13
N ARG A 368 19.74 -29.81 19.01
CA ARG A 368 21.13 -29.65 19.44
C ARG A 368 21.26 -28.41 20.32
N ILE A 369 22.00 -28.50 21.42
CA ILE A 369 22.17 -27.39 22.36
C ILE A 369 23.65 -27.24 22.69
N ASN A 370 24.21 -26.06 22.40
CA ASN A 370 25.59 -25.75 22.78
C ASN A 370 25.72 -25.55 24.29
N GLN A 371 24.86 -24.73 24.90
CA GLN A 371 24.90 -24.47 26.33
C GLN A 371 23.52 -24.46 26.97
N ILE A 372 23.37 -25.17 28.09
CA ILE A 372 22.23 -25.01 29.00
C ILE A 372 22.67 -24.20 30.23
N VAL A 373 21.86 -23.23 30.63
CA VAL A 373 22.05 -22.45 31.86
C VAL A 373 20.89 -22.71 32.82
N LEU A 374 21.18 -23.20 34.02
CA LEU A 374 20.20 -23.52 35.07
C LEU A 374 20.36 -22.62 36.29
N PRO A 375 19.33 -22.44 37.14
CA PRO A 375 19.46 -21.69 38.39
C PRO A 375 20.49 -22.35 39.33
N VAL A 376 21.04 -21.59 40.27
CA VAL A 376 21.98 -22.10 41.27
C VAL A 376 21.32 -23.26 42.05
N ASN A 377 22.10 -24.31 42.32
CA ASN A 377 21.67 -25.53 43.03
C ASN A 377 20.60 -26.38 42.32
N VAL A 378 20.39 -26.19 41.02
CA VAL A 378 19.48 -27.02 40.22
C VAL A 378 20.28 -28.01 39.38
N ALA A 379 20.01 -29.30 39.54
CA ALA A 379 20.67 -30.35 38.76
C ALA A 379 20.03 -30.48 37.36
N PRO A 380 20.80 -30.76 36.29
CA PRO A 380 20.22 -30.95 34.96
C PRO A 380 19.13 -32.03 34.91
N GLY A 381 19.32 -33.13 35.63
CA GLY A 381 18.34 -34.24 35.68
C GLY A 381 17.05 -33.91 36.43
N SER A 382 16.99 -32.85 37.23
CA SER A 382 15.74 -32.41 37.87
C SER A 382 14.86 -31.57 36.95
N VAL A 383 15.41 -31.06 35.84
CA VAL A 383 14.72 -30.19 34.89
C VAL A 383 14.53 -30.87 33.53
N ILE A 384 15.55 -31.57 33.03
CA ILE A 384 15.52 -32.26 31.74
C ILE A 384 14.97 -33.67 31.95
N ALA A 385 13.71 -33.89 31.59
CA ALA A 385 12.96 -35.11 31.87
C ALA A 385 13.60 -36.35 31.22
N ASN A 386 14.17 -36.21 30.02
CA ASN A 386 14.78 -37.29 29.25
C ASN A 386 16.31 -37.19 29.15
N LEU A 387 16.99 -36.58 30.14
CA LEU A 387 18.43 -36.30 30.12
C LEU A 387 19.30 -37.50 29.71
N ALA A 388 18.99 -38.70 30.20
CA ALA A 388 19.74 -39.91 29.89
C ALA A 388 19.76 -40.25 28.39
N GLN A 389 18.72 -39.86 27.65
CA GLN A 389 18.59 -40.09 26.21
C GLN A 389 19.24 -38.99 25.37
N VAL A 390 19.32 -37.76 25.91
CA VAL A 390 19.69 -36.55 25.15
C VAL A 390 21.01 -35.91 25.58
N SER A 391 21.73 -36.49 26.55
CA SER A 391 22.98 -35.93 27.08
C SER A 391 24.03 -35.64 26.01
N THR A 392 24.09 -36.42 24.92
CA THR A 392 25.01 -36.22 23.78
C THR A 392 24.61 -35.08 22.85
N GLN A 393 23.37 -34.58 22.97
CA GLN A 393 22.88 -33.42 22.21
C GLN A 393 23.22 -32.09 22.89
N ILE A 394 23.63 -32.13 24.17
CA ILE A 394 23.95 -30.97 24.99
C ILE A 394 25.46 -30.92 25.17
N LYS A 395 26.11 -29.88 24.63
CA LYS A 395 27.58 -29.76 24.70
C LYS A 395 28.06 -29.35 26.09
N GLN A 396 27.37 -28.43 26.77
CA GLN A 396 27.67 -28.09 28.18
C GLN A 396 26.43 -27.65 28.97
N ALA A 397 26.45 -27.87 30.28
CA ALA A 397 25.48 -27.31 31.22
C ALA A 397 26.21 -26.53 32.32
N VAL A 398 25.73 -25.34 32.64
CA VAL A 398 26.29 -24.47 33.68
C VAL A 398 25.18 -23.91 34.58
N SER A 399 25.51 -23.58 35.82
CA SER A 399 24.63 -22.79 36.68
C SER A 399 24.67 -21.31 36.30
N THR A 400 23.69 -20.52 36.75
CA THR A 400 23.72 -19.06 36.62
C THR A 400 24.91 -18.40 37.31
N ALA A 401 25.60 -19.12 38.21
CA ALA A 401 26.85 -18.70 38.85
C ALA A 401 28.10 -19.13 38.06
N GLY A 402 27.95 -19.71 36.86
CA GLY A 402 29.06 -20.12 36.00
C GLY A 402 29.69 -21.47 36.36
N VAL A 403 29.06 -22.27 37.23
CA VAL A 403 29.58 -23.57 37.66
C VAL A 403 29.16 -24.66 36.68
N ASN A 404 30.10 -25.43 36.15
CA ASN A 404 29.81 -26.59 35.28
C ASN A 404 28.98 -27.65 36.02
N LEU A 405 27.92 -28.13 35.38
CA LEU A 405 27.01 -29.14 35.91
C LEU A 405 27.16 -30.47 35.15
N PRO A 406 27.20 -31.61 35.85
CA PRO A 406 27.34 -32.91 35.18
C PRO A 406 26.06 -33.27 34.40
N LEU A 407 26.23 -33.68 33.15
CA LEU A 407 25.15 -34.16 32.26
C LEU A 407 24.87 -35.67 32.38
N THR A 408 25.65 -36.38 33.19
CA THR A 408 25.47 -37.80 33.47
C THR A 408 24.63 -37.99 34.74
N PRO A 409 23.69 -38.96 34.79
CA PRO A 409 23.02 -39.34 36.04
C PRO A 409 24.08 -39.76 37.09
N PRO A 410 23.82 -39.56 38.40
CA PRO A 410 24.67 -40.16 39.42
C PRO A 410 24.61 -41.69 39.27
N VAL A 411 25.73 -42.32 38.99
CA VAL A 411 25.88 -43.77 39.14
C VAL A 411 26.16 -44.04 40.62
N ASP A 412 25.26 -44.78 41.28
CA ASP A 412 25.36 -45.35 42.62
C ASP A 412 25.83 -44.45 43.77
N ALA A 413 24.87 -43.97 44.57
CA ALA A 413 25.07 -43.76 46.01
C ALA A 413 24.10 -44.69 46.77
N PRO A 414 24.58 -45.53 47.72
CA PRO A 414 23.72 -46.45 48.46
C PRO A 414 22.81 -45.69 49.45
N PRO A 415 21.65 -46.29 49.84
CA PRO A 415 20.60 -45.58 50.57
C PRO A 415 21.00 -45.38 52.04
N VAL A 416 21.07 -44.14 52.49
CA VAL A 416 21.11 -43.84 53.93
C VAL A 416 19.67 -43.77 54.42
N ALA A 417 19.32 -44.71 55.30
CA ALA A 417 18.03 -44.85 55.93
C ALA A 417 17.69 -43.65 56.84
N LEU A 418 16.41 -43.27 56.81
CA LEU A 418 15.78 -42.39 57.79
C LEU A 418 15.49 -43.15 59.07
N THR A 419 15.88 -42.64 60.23
CA THR A 419 15.13 -42.76 61.50
C THR A 419 15.46 -41.60 62.47
N PRO A 420 14.55 -41.26 63.41
CA PRO A 420 14.39 -39.91 63.94
C PRO A 420 14.97 -39.67 65.35
N ALA A 421 14.94 -38.40 65.73
CA ALA A 421 15.33 -37.74 66.99
C ALA A 421 15.05 -38.50 68.31
N VAL A 422 15.92 -38.30 69.31
CA VAL A 422 15.56 -37.95 70.71
C VAL A 422 16.73 -37.20 71.39
N SER A 423 16.36 -36.23 72.21
CA SER A 423 17.17 -35.46 73.15
C SER A 423 17.64 -36.26 74.37
N ASP A 424 18.68 -35.73 75.00
CA ASP A 424 18.72 -35.31 76.41
C ASP A 424 19.78 -35.94 77.31
N ALA A 425 20.27 -35.06 78.19
CA ALA A 425 20.81 -35.28 79.51
C ALA A 425 22.17 -35.98 79.70
N ALA A 426 23.07 -35.19 80.28
CA ALA A 426 24.32 -35.56 80.94
C ALA A 426 24.11 -36.43 82.20
N PRO A 427 25.18 -37.08 82.69
CA PRO A 427 25.32 -37.46 84.09
C PRO A 427 26.50 -36.77 84.80
N THR A 428 26.28 -36.41 86.06
CA THR A 428 27.26 -36.19 87.13
C THR A 428 27.51 -37.51 87.90
N PRO A 429 28.36 -37.61 88.96
CA PRO A 429 29.58 -36.86 89.35
C PRO A 429 30.77 -37.78 89.74
N SER A 430 32.00 -37.24 89.84
CA SER A 430 33.01 -37.71 90.83
C SER A 430 34.07 -36.63 91.13
N VAL A 431 34.35 -36.43 92.41
CA VAL A 431 35.43 -35.60 93.03
C VAL A 431 36.41 -36.58 93.73
N PRO A 432 37.58 -36.21 94.32
CA PRO A 432 38.49 -35.06 94.17
C PRO A 432 40.00 -35.46 94.07
N VAL A 433 40.88 -34.60 93.52
CA VAL A 433 42.32 -34.56 93.92
C VAL A 433 42.86 -33.11 93.87
N THR A 434 43.51 -32.67 94.94
CA THR A 434 44.14 -31.35 95.17
C THR A 434 45.59 -31.26 94.62
N PRO A 435 46.20 -30.05 94.51
CA PRO A 435 47.00 -29.63 93.35
C PRO A 435 48.52 -29.55 93.58
N PRO A 436 49.34 -29.35 92.53
CA PRO A 436 50.58 -28.59 92.64
C PRO A 436 50.35 -27.12 92.29
N ILE A 437 50.75 -26.27 93.22
CA ILE A 437 50.83 -24.80 93.15
C ILE A 437 51.77 -24.38 92.01
N THR A 438 51.23 -23.73 90.98
CA THR A 438 51.98 -22.89 90.03
C THR A 438 51.98 -21.43 90.50
N PRO A 439 53.07 -20.68 90.31
CA PRO A 439 53.16 -19.26 90.69
C PRO A 439 52.09 -18.42 89.98
N PRO A 440 51.72 -17.23 90.49
CA PRO A 440 50.70 -16.40 89.86
C PRO A 440 51.15 -16.01 88.45
N VAL A 441 50.51 -16.62 87.45
CA VAL A 441 50.57 -16.15 86.07
C VAL A 441 49.87 -14.80 86.07
N ASP A 442 50.53 -13.75 85.59
CA ASP A 442 49.88 -12.48 85.32
C ASP A 442 48.70 -12.75 84.36
N SER A 443 47.49 -12.73 84.91
CA SER A 443 46.27 -13.13 84.20
C SER A 443 45.97 -12.20 83.03
N ASN A 444 46.44 -10.96 83.07
CA ASN A 444 46.36 -10.03 81.95
C ASN A 444 47.35 -10.40 80.85
N LYS A 445 48.58 -10.78 81.21
CA LYS A 445 49.58 -11.27 80.25
C LYS A 445 49.12 -12.54 79.52
N LEU A 446 48.57 -13.50 80.26
CA LEU A 446 48.01 -14.73 79.66
C LEU A 446 46.80 -14.43 78.75
N ALA A 447 45.95 -13.48 79.14
CA ALA A 447 44.79 -13.07 78.35
C ALA A 447 45.19 -12.41 77.01
N VAL A 448 46.16 -11.48 77.01
CA VAL A 448 46.63 -10.85 75.76
C VAL A 448 47.36 -11.84 74.86
N GLU A 449 48.11 -12.81 75.42
CA GLU A 449 48.77 -13.88 74.66
C GLU A 449 47.75 -14.84 74.00
N GLN A 450 46.72 -15.26 74.73
CA GLN A 450 45.63 -16.09 74.20
C GLN A 450 44.79 -15.35 73.14
N ASP A 451 44.44 -14.09 73.40
CA ASP A 451 43.70 -13.27 72.44
C ASP A 451 44.52 -13.03 71.17
N SER A 452 45.84 -12.79 71.29
CA SER A 452 46.73 -12.61 70.13
C SER A 452 46.85 -13.90 69.31
N ALA A 453 46.98 -15.06 69.97
CA ALA A 453 47.02 -16.36 69.29
C ALA A 453 45.75 -16.62 68.47
N ASN A 454 44.58 -16.27 69.02
CA ASN A 454 43.28 -16.53 68.41
C ASN A 454 42.75 -15.38 67.53
N LEU A 455 43.43 -14.24 67.47
CA LEU A 455 43.01 -13.09 66.66
C LEU A 455 43.03 -13.46 65.17
N ALA A 456 41.86 -13.37 64.53
CA ALA A 456 41.61 -13.68 63.13
C ALA A 456 40.91 -12.52 62.41
N ILE A 457 41.19 -12.39 61.11
CA ILE A 457 40.60 -11.37 60.23
C ILE A 457 39.33 -11.91 59.58
N GLY A 458 38.28 -11.10 59.49
CA GLY A 458 37.08 -11.44 58.74
C GLY A 458 37.16 -10.97 57.28
N TYR A 459 36.88 -11.85 56.33
CA TYR A 459 36.85 -11.54 54.89
C TYR A 459 35.41 -11.64 54.34
N LEU A 460 35.10 -10.84 53.31
CA LEU A 460 33.88 -10.97 52.53
C LEU A 460 34.01 -12.09 51.48
N ASN A 461 32.89 -12.52 50.90
CA ASN A 461 32.84 -13.72 50.06
C ASN A 461 33.80 -13.63 48.86
N GLY A 462 34.75 -14.56 48.77
CA GLY A 462 35.75 -14.61 47.71
C GLY A 462 37.08 -13.91 48.01
N ASP A 463 37.22 -13.19 49.13
CA ASP A 463 38.48 -12.57 49.56
C ASP A 463 39.30 -13.47 50.49
N THR A 464 40.63 -13.32 50.43
CA THR A 464 41.62 -13.98 51.31
C THR A 464 42.77 -13.01 51.60
N ALA A 465 43.68 -13.35 52.52
CA ALA A 465 44.86 -12.53 52.80
C ALA A 465 45.68 -12.21 51.51
N ASP A 466 45.82 -13.18 50.60
CA ASP A 466 46.59 -13.04 49.36
C ASP A 466 45.77 -12.45 48.19
N ARG A 467 44.49 -12.15 48.43
CA ARG A 467 43.59 -11.58 47.43
C ARG A 467 42.48 -10.78 48.11
N VAL A 468 42.82 -9.55 48.50
CA VAL A 468 41.88 -8.59 49.07
C VAL A 468 41.38 -7.68 47.95
N THR A 469 40.07 -7.74 47.69
CA THR A 469 39.38 -6.90 46.69
C THR A 469 38.28 -6.03 47.30
N GLN A 470 37.94 -6.26 48.57
CA GLN A 470 36.90 -5.59 49.33
C GLN A 470 37.39 -5.26 50.76
N SER A 471 36.68 -4.36 51.45
CA SER A 471 36.98 -4.02 52.85
C SER A 471 36.89 -5.24 53.77
N ILE A 472 37.84 -5.36 54.70
CA ILE A 472 37.97 -6.48 55.66
C ILE A 472 37.42 -6.09 57.03
N LEU A 473 37.01 -7.09 57.82
CA LEU A 473 36.46 -6.91 59.16
C LEU A 473 37.55 -7.13 60.22
N LEU A 474 37.84 -6.09 61.00
CA LEU A 474 38.86 -6.08 62.05
C LEU A 474 38.23 -6.15 63.46
N PRO A 475 38.53 -7.18 64.27
CA PRO A 475 38.05 -7.25 65.66
C PRO A 475 38.62 -6.13 66.52
N LEU A 476 37.77 -5.50 67.35
CA LEU A 476 38.19 -4.46 68.31
C LEU A 476 38.37 -4.99 69.74
N THR A 477 37.97 -6.23 69.99
CA THR A 477 38.10 -6.92 71.29
C THR A 477 38.48 -8.38 71.09
N GLY A 478 39.34 -8.91 71.97
CA GLY A 478 39.65 -10.33 72.06
C GLY A 478 38.64 -11.10 72.91
N ALA A 479 38.58 -12.43 72.75
CA ALA A 479 37.64 -13.30 73.46
C ALA A 479 37.82 -13.27 74.99
N GLN A 480 39.04 -13.03 75.45
CA GLN A 480 39.40 -12.88 76.86
C GLN A 480 39.31 -11.42 77.33
N GLY A 481 38.79 -10.49 76.52
CA GLY A 481 38.51 -9.10 76.92
C GLY A 481 39.68 -8.12 76.73
N SER A 482 40.71 -8.46 75.95
CA SER A 482 41.74 -7.49 75.53
C SER A 482 41.16 -6.50 74.52
N VAL A 483 41.54 -5.22 74.59
CA VAL A 483 41.19 -4.22 73.57
C VAL A 483 42.19 -4.33 72.44
N VAL A 484 41.71 -4.36 71.19
CA VAL A 484 42.55 -4.45 69.99
C VAL A 484 42.52 -3.12 69.26
N SER A 485 43.70 -2.52 69.07
CA SER A 485 43.89 -1.37 68.18
C SER A 485 44.69 -1.79 66.96
N TRP A 486 44.42 -1.16 65.81
CA TRP A 486 45.01 -1.52 64.52
C TRP A 486 45.79 -0.33 63.95
N MET A 487 46.88 -0.63 63.25
CA MET A 487 47.68 0.35 62.53
C MET A 487 48.09 -0.23 61.18
N SER A 488 47.91 0.54 60.11
CA SER A 488 48.37 0.17 58.77
C SER A 488 49.72 0.78 58.44
N ASN A 489 50.53 0.06 57.67
CA ASN A 489 51.71 0.62 57.02
C ASN A 489 51.38 1.39 55.73
N LYS A 490 50.16 1.27 55.19
CA LYS A 490 49.65 1.96 53.98
C LYS A 490 48.18 2.32 54.14
N GLU A 491 47.92 3.37 54.92
CA GLU A 491 46.58 3.79 55.33
C GLU A 491 45.67 4.15 54.14
N GLU A 492 46.26 4.60 53.03
CA GLU A 492 45.58 4.94 51.77
C GLU A 492 45.12 3.72 50.95
N THR A 493 45.69 2.53 51.16
CA THR A 493 45.34 1.31 50.39
C THR A 493 44.49 0.35 51.21
N LEU A 494 44.86 0.11 52.48
CA LEU A 494 44.06 -0.60 53.45
C LEU A 494 44.24 0.10 54.79
N SER A 495 43.19 0.77 55.25
CA SER A 495 43.22 1.59 56.45
C SER A 495 43.16 0.77 57.74
N SER A 496 43.53 1.39 58.86
CA SER A 496 43.46 0.86 60.22
C SER A 496 42.05 0.45 60.68
N ASN A 497 40.99 0.86 59.96
CA ASN A 497 39.62 0.43 60.21
C ASN A 497 39.11 -0.66 59.25
N GLY A 498 39.98 -1.18 58.37
CA GLY A 498 39.65 -2.26 57.44
C GLY A 498 39.11 -1.82 56.07
N THR A 499 39.09 -0.50 55.78
CA THR A 499 38.61 0.01 54.48
C THR A 499 39.67 -0.21 53.40
N VAL A 500 39.28 -0.80 52.28
CA VAL A 500 40.18 -1.06 51.14
C VAL A 500 39.94 -0.08 50.01
N THR A 501 41.02 0.56 49.55
CA THR A 501 41.04 1.40 48.34
C THR A 501 42.02 0.76 47.36
N ARG A 502 41.51 0.33 46.20
CA ARG A 502 42.29 -0.38 45.19
C ARG A 502 42.94 0.61 44.22
N ALA A 503 44.16 0.31 43.81
CA ALA A 503 44.83 1.02 42.74
C ALA A 503 44.06 0.86 41.41
N VAL A 504 44.13 1.89 40.57
CA VAL A 504 43.49 1.91 39.24
C VAL A 504 44.04 0.79 38.35
N TYR A 505 43.21 0.37 37.37
CA TYR A 505 43.56 -0.67 36.39
C TYR A 505 44.94 -0.43 35.74
N GLY A 506 45.73 -1.50 35.61
CA GLY A 506 47.09 -1.49 35.06
C GLY A 506 48.21 -1.24 36.08
N SER A 507 47.87 -1.07 37.36
CA SER A 507 48.83 -0.98 38.48
C SER A 507 49.19 -2.36 39.04
N ASP A 508 50.36 -2.49 39.68
CA ASP A 508 50.76 -3.71 40.40
C ASP A 508 49.91 -3.94 41.67
N ASP A 509 49.77 -5.20 42.07
CA ASP A 509 49.15 -5.57 43.34
C ASP A 509 49.94 -5.00 44.53
N THR A 510 49.21 -4.47 45.52
CA THR A 510 49.83 -3.73 46.61
C THR A 510 49.89 -4.56 47.89
N PRO A 511 51.09 -4.94 48.39
CA PRO A 511 51.23 -5.56 49.69
C PRO A 511 51.03 -4.53 50.81
N VAL A 512 50.25 -4.90 51.84
CA VAL A 512 49.95 -4.09 53.03
C VAL A 512 50.10 -4.94 54.28
N THR A 513 50.63 -4.37 55.36
CA THR A 513 50.74 -5.03 56.67
C THR A 513 49.93 -4.25 57.70
N LEU A 514 48.97 -4.91 58.36
CA LEU A 514 48.28 -4.38 59.53
C LEU A 514 48.92 -4.93 60.82
N THR A 515 49.18 -4.04 61.79
CA THR A 515 49.65 -4.40 63.13
C THR A 515 48.50 -4.27 64.11
N ALA A 516 48.07 -5.39 64.70
CA ALA A 516 47.16 -5.41 65.84
C ALA A 516 47.94 -5.23 67.13
N THR A 517 47.55 -4.31 68.00
CA THR A 517 48.07 -4.17 69.35
C THR A 517 46.96 -4.50 70.35
N LEU A 518 47.17 -5.55 71.14
CA LEU A 518 46.23 -6.04 72.13
C LEU A 518 46.66 -5.58 73.52
N THR A 519 45.77 -4.92 74.25
CA THR A 519 46.03 -4.38 75.59
C THR A 519 45.00 -4.87 76.60
N LYS A 520 45.47 -5.31 77.77
CA LYS A 520 44.62 -5.58 78.93
C LYS A 520 45.34 -5.21 80.23
N GLY A 521 44.85 -4.22 80.96
CA GLY A 521 45.59 -3.67 82.11
C GLY A 521 46.94 -3.08 81.68
N SER A 522 48.04 -3.54 82.29
CA SER A 522 49.41 -3.17 81.90
C SER A 522 50.06 -4.12 80.88
N ALA A 523 49.39 -5.21 80.51
CA ALA A 523 49.92 -6.18 79.55
C ALA A 523 49.59 -5.74 78.11
N VAL A 524 50.59 -5.77 77.24
CA VAL A 524 50.50 -5.37 75.83
C VAL A 524 51.23 -6.40 74.97
N THR A 525 50.65 -6.76 73.84
CA THR A 525 51.31 -7.56 72.79
C THR A 525 50.88 -7.08 71.40
N SER A 526 51.63 -7.44 70.37
CA SER A 526 51.30 -7.08 68.98
C SER A 526 51.41 -8.28 68.05
N LYS A 527 50.62 -8.27 66.97
CA LYS A 527 50.62 -9.29 65.92
C LYS A 527 50.43 -8.64 64.56
N ASN A 528 51.22 -9.08 63.59
CA ASN A 528 51.17 -8.56 62.22
C ASN A 528 50.34 -9.49 61.32
N PHE A 529 49.65 -8.88 60.37
CA PHE A 529 48.89 -9.55 59.33
C PHE A 529 49.26 -8.92 57.98
N ASP A 530 49.71 -9.75 57.05
CA ASP A 530 50.10 -9.33 55.70
C ASP A 530 48.96 -9.61 54.71
N PHE A 531 48.74 -8.67 53.80
CA PHE A 531 47.67 -8.69 52.80
C PHE A 531 48.18 -8.30 51.42
N ILE A 532 47.54 -8.82 50.37
CA ILE A 532 47.72 -8.39 48.98
C ILE A 532 46.42 -7.77 48.47
N VAL A 533 46.40 -6.44 48.33
CA VAL A 533 45.26 -5.72 47.74
C VAL A 533 45.40 -5.71 46.23
N LYS A 534 44.42 -6.30 45.52
CA LYS A 534 44.46 -6.41 44.06
C LYS A 534 44.13 -5.08 43.37
N ALA A 535 44.83 -4.76 42.28
CA ALA A 535 44.45 -3.65 41.41
C ALA A 535 43.06 -3.87 40.79
N GLN A 536 42.36 -2.81 40.37
CA GLN A 536 41.05 -2.91 39.70
C GLN A 536 41.13 -3.71 38.39
N GLU A 537 40.15 -4.56 38.11
CA GLU A 537 40.03 -5.30 36.84
C GLU A 537 39.37 -4.43 35.76
N SER A 538 39.76 -4.60 34.49
CA SER A 538 39.23 -3.81 33.36
C SER A 538 37.73 -4.04 33.16
N ALA A 539 37.01 -2.99 32.74
CA ALA A 539 35.68 -3.16 32.17
C ALA A 539 35.79 -3.96 30.85
N ALA A 540 34.87 -4.90 30.61
CA ALA A 540 34.86 -5.69 29.39
C ALA A 540 34.74 -4.78 28.14
N VAL A 541 35.68 -4.90 27.20
CA VAL A 541 35.66 -4.19 25.91
C VAL A 541 34.50 -4.74 25.07
N ASN A 542 33.60 -3.86 24.62
CA ASN A 542 32.43 -4.24 23.84
C ASN A 542 32.75 -4.24 22.35
N LYS A 543 32.96 -5.43 21.79
CA LYS A 543 33.22 -5.64 20.35
C LYS A 543 31.97 -6.01 19.53
N GLN A 544 30.78 -5.99 20.14
CA GLN A 544 29.56 -6.46 19.48
C GLN A 544 29.21 -5.63 18.24
N ILE A 545 29.39 -4.31 18.31
CA ILE A 545 29.13 -3.39 17.19
C ILE A 545 30.13 -3.63 16.05
N LEU A 546 31.42 -3.79 16.38
CA LEU A 546 32.46 -4.09 15.39
C LEU A 546 32.23 -5.44 14.70
N SER A 547 31.79 -6.46 15.45
CA SER A 547 31.41 -7.77 14.89
C SER A 547 30.29 -7.62 13.87
N ALA A 548 29.20 -6.94 14.24
CA ALA A 548 28.05 -6.75 13.36
C ALA A 548 28.41 -5.96 12.09
N LYS A 549 29.29 -4.97 12.21
CA LYS A 549 29.78 -4.18 11.08
C LYS A 549 30.71 -4.96 10.16
N LEU A 550 31.53 -5.86 10.70
CA LEU A 550 32.33 -6.80 9.91
C LEU A 550 31.45 -7.76 9.10
N ASP A 551 30.37 -8.26 9.69
CA ASP A 551 29.40 -9.11 8.97
C ASP A 551 28.72 -8.35 7.84
N GLU A 552 28.23 -7.14 8.10
CA GLU A 552 27.62 -6.25 7.09
C GLU A 552 28.59 -5.95 5.94
N ALA A 553 29.82 -5.56 6.27
CA ALA A 553 30.85 -5.21 5.31
C ALA A 553 31.27 -6.43 4.46
N THR A 554 31.39 -7.61 5.07
CA THR A 554 31.77 -8.85 4.38
C THR A 554 30.67 -9.31 3.44
N LEU A 555 29.39 -9.22 3.84
CA LEU A 555 28.26 -9.52 2.97
C LEU A 555 28.21 -8.59 1.76
N LEU A 556 28.39 -7.29 1.98
CA LEU A 556 28.49 -6.33 0.89
C LEU A 556 29.67 -6.69 -0.03
N PHE A 557 30.87 -6.84 0.52
CA PHE A 557 32.09 -7.13 -0.23
C PHE A 557 31.97 -8.36 -1.13
N ASN A 558 31.39 -9.46 -0.62
CA ASN A 558 31.16 -10.69 -1.38
C ASN A 558 30.09 -10.55 -2.48
N SER A 559 29.24 -9.52 -2.40
CA SER A 559 28.23 -9.24 -3.43
C SER A 559 28.74 -8.32 -4.55
N LEU A 560 29.87 -7.65 -4.35
CA LEU A 560 30.40 -6.66 -5.27
C LEU A 560 31.15 -7.32 -6.43
N ASN A 561 30.86 -6.85 -7.65
CA ASN A 561 31.59 -7.22 -8.85
C ASN A 561 32.46 -6.04 -9.29
N ILE A 562 33.75 -6.27 -9.55
CA ILE A 562 34.68 -5.22 -10.01
C ILE A 562 34.40 -4.90 -11.48
N GLY A 563 34.34 -3.61 -11.81
CA GLY A 563 34.26 -3.12 -13.18
C GLY A 563 33.65 -1.72 -13.30
N THR A 564 33.41 -1.29 -14.54
CA THR A 564 32.83 0.03 -14.84
C THR A 564 31.38 -0.05 -15.32
N ALA A 565 30.79 -1.25 -15.38
CA ALA A 565 29.41 -1.43 -15.82
C ALA A 565 28.42 -1.27 -14.66
N GLN A 566 27.14 -1.14 -15.00
CA GLN A 566 26.08 -0.97 -14.02
C GLN A 566 26.02 -2.12 -13.00
N GLY A 567 25.86 -1.79 -11.72
CA GLY A 567 25.88 -2.73 -10.60
C GLY A 567 27.29 -3.22 -10.24
N GLN A 568 28.33 -2.72 -10.92
CA GLN A 568 29.72 -2.96 -10.59
C GLN A 568 30.31 -1.77 -9.84
N ILE A 569 31.42 -2.03 -9.16
CA ILE A 569 32.19 -1.04 -8.40
C ILE A 569 33.58 -0.88 -9.02
N ALA A 570 34.10 0.34 -8.99
CA ALA A 570 35.48 0.60 -9.39
C ALA A 570 36.47 -0.20 -8.53
N GLU A 571 37.51 -0.75 -9.15
CA GLU A 571 38.53 -1.57 -8.48
C GLU A 571 39.17 -0.86 -7.28
N SER A 572 39.40 0.46 -7.39
CA SER A 572 39.95 1.25 -6.28
C SER A 572 39.06 1.27 -5.04
N GLU A 573 37.74 1.32 -5.22
CA GLU A 573 36.80 1.35 -4.08
C GLU A 573 36.56 -0.04 -3.50
N TYR A 574 36.60 -1.07 -4.34
CA TYR A 574 36.63 -2.45 -3.88
C TYR A 574 37.83 -2.73 -2.97
N LEU A 575 39.03 -2.31 -3.40
CA LEU A 575 40.26 -2.47 -2.61
C LEU A 575 40.24 -1.63 -1.32
N ASN A 576 39.64 -0.44 -1.34
CA ASN A 576 39.45 0.38 -0.14
C ASN A 576 38.59 -0.34 0.91
N LEU A 577 37.50 -0.99 0.49
CA LEU A 577 36.64 -1.77 1.38
C LEU A 577 37.35 -3.02 1.90
N GLU A 578 38.07 -3.74 1.03
CA GLU A 578 38.88 -4.91 1.42
C GLU A 578 39.88 -4.56 2.53
N ALA A 579 40.61 -3.46 2.35
CA ALA A 579 41.58 -2.98 3.34
C ALA A 579 40.92 -2.59 4.66
N ALA A 580 39.74 -1.95 4.62
CA ALA A 580 38.99 -1.58 5.81
C ALA A 580 38.51 -2.80 6.60
N ILE A 581 38.00 -3.83 5.91
CA ILE A 581 37.59 -5.10 6.52
C ILE A 581 38.80 -5.78 7.18
N ALA A 582 39.95 -5.80 6.51
CA ALA A 582 41.17 -6.38 7.07
C ALA A 582 41.62 -5.65 8.35
N SER A 583 41.65 -4.31 8.33
CA SER A 583 42.00 -3.49 9.50
C SER A 583 41.04 -3.70 10.67
N ALA A 584 39.73 -3.67 10.41
CA ALA A 584 38.70 -3.91 11.42
C ALA A 584 38.77 -5.33 12.00
N SER A 585 39.05 -6.33 11.17
CA SER A 585 39.25 -7.72 11.62
C SER A 585 40.48 -7.85 12.52
N SER A 586 41.55 -7.11 12.24
CA SER A 586 42.73 -7.06 13.10
C SER A 586 42.42 -6.49 14.48
N VAL A 587 41.61 -5.42 14.56
CA VAL A 587 41.19 -4.83 15.85
C VAL A 587 40.24 -5.78 16.60
N TYR A 588 39.33 -6.44 15.89
CA TYR A 588 38.43 -7.43 16.48
C TYR A 588 39.19 -8.59 17.13
N ASN A 589 40.20 -9.15 16.45
CA ASN A 589 40.99 -10.28 16.94
C ASN A 589 42.09 -9.90 17.94
N LYS A 590 42.32 -8.61 18.22
CA LYS A 590 43.33 -8.14 19.16
C LYS A 590 42.82 -8.24 20.60
N ASP A 591 43.37 -9.17 21.38
CA ASP A 591 43.00 -9.39 22.80
C ASP A 591 43.28 -8.17 23.69
N SER A 592 44.27 -7.37 23.32
CA SER A 592 44.67 -6.15 24.03
C SER A 592 44.04 -4.87 23.48
N ALA A 593 42.99 -4.98 22.64
CA ALA A 593 42.34 -3.80 22.07
C ALA A 593 41.59 -3.03 23.16
N ASP A 594 41.71 -1.70 23.18
CA ASP A 594 40.87 -0.85 24.03
C ASP A 594 39.58 -0.41 23.32
N GLN A 595 38.63 0.17 24.06
CA GLN A 595 37.34 0.56 23.49
C GLN A 595 37.47 1.69 22.44
N ALA A 596 38.46 2.58 22.58
CA ALA A 596 38.67 3.65 21.61
C ALA A 596 39.19 3.11 20.27
N GLU A 597 40.06 2.09 20.31
CA GLU A 597 40.50 1.36 19.11
C GLU A 597 39.31 0.64 18.43
N VAL A 598 38.42 0.02 19.20
CA VAL A 598 37.21 -0.63 18.68
C VAL A 598 36.25 0.37 18.05
N ASP A 599 35.98 1.49 18.71
CA ASP A 599 35.08 2.54 18.21
C ASP A 599 35.63 3.22 16.94
N ALA A 600 36.96 3.45 16.88
CA ALA A 600 37.63 3.96 15.69
C ALA A 600 37.51 2.99 14.50
N ALA A 601 37.72 1.69 14.74
CA ALA A 601 37.58 0.66 13.71
C ALA A 601 36.13 0.55 13.18
N VAL A 602 35.13 0.70 14.06
CA VAL A 602 33.71 0.77 13.65
C VAL A 602 33.49 1.96 12.73
N SER A 603 33.95 3.15 13.12
CA SER A 603 33.71 4.37 12.36
C SER A 603 34.40 4.35 10.99
N GLU A 604 35.62 3.84 10.91
CA GLU A 604 36.35 3.72 9.64
C GLU A 604 35.71 2.68 8.70
N LEU A 605 35.32 1.51 9.23
CA LEU A 605 34.65 0.48 8.44
C LEU A 605 33.31 0.96 7.88
N ASP A 606 32.51 1.67 8.69
CA ASP A 606 31.21 2.20 8.28
C ASP A 606 31.35 3.24 7.15
N LEU A 607 32.33 4.13 7.25
CA LEU A 607 32.64 5.11 6.19
C LEU A 607 33.03 4.42 4.88
N LYS A 608 33.82 3.35 4.93
CA LYS A 608 34.28 2.62 3.74
C LYS A 608 33.20 1.75 3.12
N VAL A 609 32.33 1.15 3.95
CA VAL A 609 31.11 0.48 3.50
C VAL A 609 30.19 1.46 2.75
N GLN A 610 30.00 2.66 3.29
CA GLN A 610 29.17 3.67 2.65
C GLN A 610 29.78 4.15 1.33
N ALA A 611 31.09 4.46 1.32
CA ALA A 611 31.78 4.85 0.09
C ALA A 611 31.70 3.77 -1.01
N ALA A 612 31.80 2.50 -0.63
CA ALA A 612 31.66 1.39 -1.56
C ALA A 612 30.24 1.28 -2.14
N ARG A 613 29.20 1.50 -1.33
CA ARG A 613 27.80 1.55 -1.81
C ARG A 613 27.57 2.69 -2.79
N ASP A 614 28.08 3.87 -2.47
CA ASP A 614 27.93 5.07 -3.30
C ASP A 614 28.68 4.96 -4.64
N ALA A 615 29.74 4.14 -4.68
CA ALA A 615 30.53 3.89 -5.88
C ALA A 615 29.92 2.86 -6.85
N ILE A 616 28.82 2.20 -6.48
CA ILE A 616 28.13 1.26 -7.37
C ILE A 616 27.46 2.03 -8.50
N VAL A 617 27.76 1.65 -9.75
CA VAL A 617 27.17 2.31 -10.93
C VAL A 617 25.65 2.04 -10.99
N THR A 618 24.82 3.07 -10.86
CA THR A 618 23.35 3.00 -10.87
C THR A 618 22.74 3.34 -12.23
N ALA A 619 21.45 3.01 -12.43
CA ALA A 619 20.72 3.38 -13.65
C ALA A 619 20.35 4.87 -13.65
N ASP A 620 20.46 5.52 -14.80
CA ASP A 620 19.95 6.86 -15.06
C ASP A 620 18.47 6.80 -15.46
N PHE A 621 17.63 7.36 -14.59
CA PHE A 621 16.18 7.43 -14.78
C PHE A 621 15.70 8.77 -15.37
N SER A 622 16.58 9.73 -15.64
CA SER A 622 16.21 11.08 -16.08
C SER A 622 15.30 11.07 -17.31
N GLY A 623 15.65 10.27 -18.33
CA GLY A 623 14.83 10.09 -19.53
C GLY A 623 13.46 9.49 -19.24
N LEU A 624 13.38 8.48 -18.37
CA LEU A 624 12.12 7.85 -17.97
C LEU A 624 11.22 8.83 -17.20
N ILE A 625 11.81 9.64 -16.31
CA ILE A 625 11.09 10.66 -15.52
C ILE A 625 10.45 11.69 -16.46
N VAL A 626 11.21 12.20 -17.44
CA VAL A 626 10.67 13.14 -18.45
C VAL A 626 9.49 12.55 -19.22
N GLN A 627 9.54 11.25 -19.56
CA GLN A 627 8.43 10.58 -20.25
C GLN A 627 7.22 10.39 -19.33
N ILE A 628 7.43 10.05 -18.05
CA ILE A 628 6.34 9.97 -17.05
C ILE A 628 5.63 11.32 -16.92
N ASP A 629 6.38 12.40 -16.79
CA ASP A 629 5.83 13.76 -16.70
C ASP A 629 5.05 14.13 -17.97
N SER A 630 5.61 13.80 -19.14
CA SER A 630 4.96 14.03 -20.44
C SER A 630 3.65 13.24 -20.55
N GLY A 631 3.62 11.99 -20.08
CA GLY A 631 2.42 11.16 -20.08
C GLY A 631 1.32 11.69 -19.17
N TYR A 632 1.65 12.13 -17.96
CA TYR A 632 0.68 12.78 -17.07
C TYR A 632 0.21 14.14 -17.61
N SER A 633 1.09 14.93 -18.23
CA SER A 633 0.70 16.17 -18.89
C SER A 633 -0.29 15.91 -20.03
N ALA A 634 -0.04 14.89 -20.86
CA ALA A 634 -0.94 14.51 -21.95
C ALA A 634 -2.33 14.14 -21.42
N LEU A 635 -2.41 13.34 -20.34
CA LEU A 635 -3.67 13.00 -19.67
C LEU A 635 -4.37 14.23 -19.08
N GLY A 636 -3.62 15.15 -18.48
CA GLY A 636 -4.17 16.34 -17.82
C GLY A 636 -4.78 17.36 -18.80
N THR A 637 -4.25 17.45 -20.02
CA THR A 637 -4.75 18.40 -21.04
C THR A 637 -5.81 17.82 -21.97
N ALA A 638 -5.98 16.49 -21.99
CA ALA A 638 -6.88 15.84 -22.91
C ALA A 638 -8.34 15.88 -22.44
N THR A 639 -9.24 16.30 -23.32
CA THR A 639 -10.68 16.05 -23.14
C THR A 639 -11.00 14.70 -23.76
N VAL A 640 -11.43 13.73 -22.96
CA VAL A 640 -11.85 12.40 -23.43
C VAL A 640 -13.34 12.43 -23.75
N GLY A 641 -13.73 11.90 -24.91
CA GLY A 641 -15.14 11.78 -25.27
C GLY A 641 -15.37 11.48 -26.74
N TYR A 642 -16.63 11.30 -27.08
CA TYR A 642 -17.10 11.01 -28.44
C TYR A 642 -17.38 12.27 -29.27
N VAL A 643 -17.00 13.44 -28.75
CA VAL A 643 -17.09 14.70 -29.49
C VAL A 643 -15.91 14.77 -30.45
N PRO A 644 -16.11 15.09 -31.74
CA PRO A 644 -15.00 15.30 -32.66
C PRO A 644 -13.93 16.26 -32.12
N GLY A 645 -12.66 15.89 -32.30
CA GLY A 645 -11.51 16.60 -31.74
C GLY A 645 -11.12 16.18 -30.31
N ASN A 646 -11.98 15.47 -29.57
CA ASN A 646 -11.62 14.87 -28.28
C ASN A 646 -10.86 13.55 -28.47
N ILE A 647 -10.13 13.14 -27.43
CA ILE A 647 -9.48 11.83 -27.40
C ILE A 647 -10.53 10.72 -27.29
N LYS A 648 -10.40 9.70 -28.15
CA LYS A 648 -11.28 8.53 -28.23
C LYS A 648 -11.29 7.80 -26.87
N PRO A 649 -12.47 7.50 -26.31
CA PRO A 649 -12.57 6.75 -25.07
C PRO A 649 -11.86 5.38 -25.17
N GLY A 650 -11.09 5.03 -24.14
CA GLY A 650 -10.23 3.84 -24.09
C GLY A 650 -8.75 4.12 -24.33
N ALA A 651 -8.38 5.18 -25.06
CA ALA A 651 -6.97 5.56 -25.24
C ALA A 651 -6.29 5.94 -23.91
N GLU A 652 -7.06 6.51 -22.95
CA GLU A 652 -6.57 6.82 -21.60
C GLU A 652 -6.10 5.56 -20.85
N LEU A 653 -6.73 4.41 -21.08
CA LEU A 653 -6.40 3.16 -20.39
C LEU A 653 -5.03 2.64 -20.84
N GLU A 654 -4.77 2.67 -22.15
CA GLU A 654 -3.48 2.23 -22.70
C GLU A 654 -2.32 3.11 -22.20
N LEU A 655 -2.50 4.44 -22.17
CA LEU A 655 -1.48 5.35 -21.63
C LEU A 655 -1.29 5.16 -20.12
N ASN A 656 -2.37 4.97 -19.35
CA ASN A 656 -2.29 4.69 -17.92
C ASN A 656 -1.56 3.36 -17.62
N LEU A 657 -1.76 2.32 -18.43
CA LEU A 657 -1.04 1.05 -18.29
C LEU A 657 0.47 1.23 -18.57
N ALA A 658 0.83 1.98 -19.61
CA ALA A 658 2.23 2.29 -19.89
C ALA A 658 2.88 3.12 -18.77
N LEU A 659 2.14 4.09 -18.20
CA LEU A 659 2.57 4.86 -17.03
C LEU A 659 2.79 3.98 -15.80
N GLN A 660 1.89 3.03 -15.51
CA GLN A 660 2.07 2.08 -14.42
C GLN A 660 3.34 1.23 -14.60
N LYS A 661 3.58 0.70 -15.80
CA LYS A 661 4.80 -0.08 -16.09
C LYS A 661 6.06 0.76 -15.89
N ALA A 662 6.07 1.99 -16.42
CA ALA A 662 7.17 2.93 -16.27
C ALA A 662 7.46 3.25 -14.79
N GLN A 663 6.41 3.46 -13.98
CA GLN A 663 6.56 3.67 -12.54
C GLN A 663 7.07 2.43 -11.81
N GLY A 664 6.65 1.23 -12.19
CA GLY A 664 7.16 -0.02 -11.64
C GLY A 664 8.67 -0.19 -11.88
N VAL A 665 9.14 0.13 -13.09
CA VAL A 665 10.58 0.11 -13.42
C VAL A 665 11.34 1.17 -12.61
N ARG A 666 10.79 2.38 -12.47
CA ARG A 666 11.39 3.44 -11.63
C ARG A 666 11.51 3.04 -10.16
N GLY A 667 10.54 2.30 -9.61
CA GLY A 667 10.55 1.84 -8.22
C GLY A 667 11.50 0.66 -7.95
N THR A 668 12.16 0.11 -8.96
CA THR A 668 13.03 -1.06 -8.82
C THR A 668 14.46 -0.64 -8.43
N SER A 669 14.91 -1.00 -7.23
CA SER A 669 16.19 -0.58 -6.64
C SER A 669 17.45 -1.03 -7.40
N ASN A 670 17.35 -2.05 -8.26
CA ASN A 670 18.42 -2.57 -9.10
C ASN A 670 18.03 -2.66 -10.58
N ALA A 671 17.14 -1.76 -11.05
CA ALA A 671 16.71 -1.76 -12.44
C ALA A 671 17.91 -1.61 -13.39
N LYS A 672 18.02 -2.50 -14.39
CA LYS A 672 19.04 -2.36 -15.45
C LYS A 672 18.70 -1.16 -16.33
N GLN A 673 19.70 -0.43 -16.83
CA GLN A 673 19.52 0.70 -17.74
C GLN A 673 18.70 0.30 -18.97
N SER A 674 18.92 -0.90 -19.51
CA SER A 674 18.12 -1.43 -20.63
C SER A 674 16.63 -1.55 -20.31
N ALA A 675 16.26 -1.82 -19.06
CA ALA A 675 14.87 -1.87 -18.63
C ALA A 675 14.28 -0.46 -18.48
N VAL A 676 15.08 0.49 -17.97
CA VAL A 676 14.72 1.91 -17.89
C VAL A 676 14.49 2.49 -19.28
N ASP A 677 15.42 2.24 -20.22
CA ASP A 677 15.33 2.68 -21.60
C ASP A 677 14.13 2.05 -22.33
N ALA A 678 13.90 0.75 -22.12
CA ALA A 678 12.76 0.06 -22.69
C ALA A 678 11.42 0.63 -22.17
N ALA A 679 11.33 0.88 -20.87
CA ALA A 679 10.15 1.50 -20.26
C ALA A 679 9.92 2.92 -20.77
N ALA A 680 10.99 3.70 -20.95
CA ALA A 680 10.91 5.05 -21.49
C ALA A 680 10.43 5.04 -22.95
N ALA A 681 10.93 4.10 -23.76
CA ALA A 681 10.51 3.94 -25.15
C ALA A 681 9.06 3.45 -25.27
N GLU A 682 8.63 2.48 -24.46
CA GLU A 682 7.24 2.00 -24.43
C GLU A 682 6.28 3.14 -24.06
N LEU A 683 6.62 3.91 -23.02
CA LEU A 683 5.82 5.05 -22.60
C LEU A 683 5.77 6.15 -23.67
N ALA A 684 6.90 6.48 -24.30
CA ALA A 684 6.94 7.46 -25.39
C ALA A 684 6.02 7.04 -26.56
N GLN A 685 6.01 5.75 -26.93
CA GLN A 685 5.10 5.24 -27.95
C GLN A 685 3.62 5.34 -27.54
N ALA A 686 3.32 5.02 -26.28
CA ALA A 686 1.97 5.14 -25.74
C ALA A 686 1.46 6.59 -25.76
N ILE A 687 2.33 7.57 -25.44
CA ILE A 687 2.01 9.01 -25.51
C ILE A 687 1.68 9.43 -26.93
N VAL A 688 2.50 9.01 -27.91
CA VAL A 688 2.24 9.32 -29.33
C VAL A 688 0.92 8.71 -29.79
N LYS A 689 0.67 7.44 -29.46
CA LYS A 689 -0.57 6.75 -29.82
C LYS A 689 -1.79 7.41 -29.17
N PHE A 690 -1.66 7.82 -27.92
CA PHE A 690 -2.70 8.58 -27.21
C PHE A 690 -3.02 9.89 -27.92
N GLY A 691 -2.00 10.67 -28.29
CA GLY A 691 -2.17 11.93 -29.03
C GLY A 691 -2.76 11.76 -30.44
N GLN A 692 -2.56 10.59 -31.07
CA GLN A 692 -3.15 10.25 -32.37
C GLN A 692 -4.59 9.71 -32.27
N SER A 693 -5.04 9.34 -31.07
CA SER A 693 -6.36 8.74 -30.86
C SER A 693 -7.47 9.80 -30.80
N ILE A 694 -7.48 10.73 -31.75
CA ILE A 694 -8.46 11.82 -31.83
C ILE A 694 -9.72 11.31 -32.54
N THR A 695 -10.89 11.65 -32.00
CA THR A 695 -12.19 11.37 -32.64
C THR A 695 -12.30 12.18 -33.93
N PRO A 696 -12.44 11.54 -35.12
CA PRO A 696 -12.52 12.24 -36.40
C PRO A 696 -13.71 13.22 -36.47
N GLU A 697 -13.61 14.22 -37.36
CA GLU A 697 -14.76 15.07 -37.68
C GLU A 697 -15.83 14.27 -38.42
N LEU A 698 -17.10 14.60 -38.14
CA LEU A 698 -18.23 13.94 -38.77
C LEU A 698 -18.36 14.35 -40.23
N THR A 699 -18.61 13.38 -41.10
CA THR A 699 -18.89 13.60 -42.51
C THR A 699 -20.34 13.23 -42.79
N ILE A 700 -21.07 14.12 -43.47
CA ILE A 700 -22.43 13.89 -43.95
C ILE A 700 -22.41 13.62 -45.47
N THR A 701 -23.14 12.61 -45.92
CA THR A 701 -23.21 12.22 -47.34
C THR A 701 -24.65 11.90 -47.74
N LEU A 702 -24.98 12.08 -49.02
CA LEU A 702 -26.28 11.66 -49.57
C LEU A 702 -26.37 10.15 -49.69
N GLN A 703 -27.56 9.62 -49.43
CA GLN A 703 -27.91 8.24 -49.77
C GLN A 703 -28.14 8.12 -51.29
N PRO A 704 -27.96 6.91 -51.86
CA PRO A 704 -28.37 6.64 -53.24
C PRO A 704 -29.85 6.98 -53.45
N ASP A 705 -30.18 7.62 -54.59
CA ASP A 705 -31.54 8.03 -54.94
C ASP A 705 -32.25 8.94 -53.90
N ALA A 706 -31.49 9.78 -53.18
CA ALA A 706 -32.02 10.76 -52.23
C ALA A 706 -32.77 11.92 -52.93
N ASP A 707 -33.86 11.62 -53.66
CA ASP A 707 -34.76 12.61 -54.24
C ASP A 707 -35.88 12.95 -53.24
N PHE A 708 -36.12 14.24 -53.00
CA PHE A 708 -37.24 14.68 -52.20
C PHE A 708 -38.46 14.97 -53.08
N ILE A 709 -39.39 14.02 -53.12
CA ILE A 709 -40.55 14.11 -54.01
C ILE A 709 -41.70 14.87 -53.34
N LEU A 710 -42.22 15.87 -54.04
CA LEU A 710 -43.39 16.67 -53.65
C LEU A 710 -44.40 16.73 -54.79
N ASN A 711 -45.68 16.77 -54.42
CA ASN A 711 -46.78 16.89 -55.37
C ASN A 711 -47.41 18.28 -55.28
N ASN A 712 -47.19 19.10 -56.30
CA ASN A 712 -47.65 20.49 -56.32
C ASN A 712 -49.17 20.69 -56.43
N THR A 713 -49.93 19.63 -56.73
CA THR A 713 -51.39 19.68 -56.67
C THR A 713 -51.94 19.54 -55.25
N LYS A 714 -51.07 19.30 -54.25
CA LYS A 714 -51.43 19.17 -52.82
C LYS A 714 -50.73 20.22 -51.94
N PRO A 715 -50.99 21.53 -52.17
CA PRO A 715 -50.26 22.62 -51.49
C PRO A 715 -50.56 22.74 -49.99
N SER A 716 -51.63 22.13 -49.50
CA SER A 716 -51.95 22.03 -48.07
C SER A 716 -51.05 21.05 -47.32
N ASP A 717 -50.49 20.07 -48.02
CA ASP A 717 -49.83 18.92 -47.42
C ASP A 717 -48.41 19.28 -46.98
N GLN A 718 -47.98 18.70 -45.87
CA GLN A 718 -46.63 18.83 -45.33
C GLN A 718 -46.01 17.46 -45.17
N VAL A 719 -44.73 17.36 -45.48
CA VAL A 719 -43.94 16.14 -45.33
C VAL A 719 -43.14 16.24 -44.04
N LYS A 720 -43.45 15.38 -43.07
CA LYS A 720 -42.73 15.27 -41.81
C LYS A 720 -41.49 14.41 -41.98
N ILE A 721 -40.33 14.90 -41.56
CA ILE A 721 -39.06 14.17 -41.50
C ILE A 721 -38.77 13.82 -40.04
N ASN A 722 -38.50 12.54 -39.78
CA ASN A 722 -38.16 12.00 -38.46
C ASN A 722 -36.86 11.16 -38.50
N ALA A 723 -36.44 10.65 -37.34
CA ALA A 723 -35.20 9.88 -37.20
C ALA A 723 -35.43 8.37 -36.95
N SER A 724 -36.62 7.86 -37.25
CA SER A 724 -36.94 6.45 -37.01
C SER A 724 -36.24 5.58 -38.05
N ALA A 725 -35.52 4.55 -37.61
CA ALA A 725 -35.05 3.49 -38.48
C ALA A 725 -36.25 2.75 -39.07
N LEU A 726 -36.22 2.49 -40.37
CA LEU A 726 -37.11 1.50 -40.99
C LEU A 726 -36.56 0.12 -40.62
N THR A 727 -37.38 -0.81 -40.11
CA THR A 727 -36.93 -2.19 -39.95
C THR A 727 -36.76 -2.86 -41.31
N GLU A 728 -35.92 -3.89 -41.42
CA GLU A 728 -35.68 -4.59 -42.68
C GLU A 728 -37.00 -5.16 -43.25
N GLY A 729 -37.45 -4.59 -44.38
CA GLY A 729 -38.73 -4.92 -44.99
C GLY A 729 -39.90 -3.99 -44.67
N GLU A 730 -39.77 -3.04 -43.74
CA GLU A 730 -40.69 -1.91 -43.58
C GLU A 730 -40.39 -0.84 -44.63
N THR A 731 -41.24 -0.77 -45.63
CA THR A 731 -41.16 0.22 -46.71
C THR A 731 -42.43 1.06 -46.78
N SER A 732 -43.22 1.18 -45.70
CA SER A 732 -44.47 1.95 -45.70
C SER A 732 -44.18 3.44 -45.87
N TYR A 733 -43.87 3.80 -47.10
CA TYR A 733 -43.74 5.12 -47.62
C TYR A 733 -45.11 5.77 -47.45
N GLU A 734 -45.24 6.62 -46.43
CA GLU A 734 -46.42 7.47 -46.27
C GLU A 734 -46.05 8.83 -46.84
N TYR A 735 -46.74 9.34 -47.86
CA TYR A 735 -46.38 10.63 -48.45
C TYR A 735 -46.21 11.78 -47.45
N GLY A 736 -46.94 11.79 -46.33
CA GLY A 736 -46.77 12.78 -45.26
C GLY A 736 -45.61 12.52 -44.27
N LYS A 737 -44.87 11.40 -44.35
CA LYS A 737 -43.79 11.05 -43.40
C LYS A 737 -42.57 10.43 -44.10
N ARG A 738 -41.37 10.86 -43.73
CA ARG A 738 -40.08 10.35 -44.23
C ARG A 738 -39.10 10.14 -43.09
N SER A 739 -38.24 9.15 -43.22
CA SER A 739 -37.06 9.04 -42.35
C SER A 739 -35.92 9.86 -42.95
N ILE A 740 -35.19 10.58 -42.11
CA ILE A 740 -33.96 11.28 -42.48
C ILE A 740 -32.90 10.32 -43.03
N LEU A 741 -32.92 9.06 -42.59
CA LEU A 741 -31.99 8.01 -43.01
C LEU A 741 -32.18 7.60 -44.48
N ASN A 742 -33.30 7.97 -45.11
CA ASN A 742 -33.51 7.75 -46.55
C ASN A 742 -32.72 8.74 -47.41
N TYR A 743 -32.27 9.86 -46.84
CA TYR A 743 -31.65 10.95 -47.59
C TYR A 743 -30.17 11.09 -47.29
N ILE A 744 -29.77 10.84 -46.05
CA ILE A 744 -28.41 11.11 -45.60
C ILE A 744 -27.82 9.97 -44.77
N LYS A 745 -26.50 9.95 -44.72
CA LYS A 745 -25.68 9.15 -43.82
C LYS A 745 -24.68 10.07 -43.13
N VAL A 746 -24.41 9.80 -41.85
CA VAL A 746 -23.33 10.48 -41.11
C VAL A 746 -22.30 9.44 -40.65
N THR A 747 -21.02 9.76 -40.80
CA THR A 747 -19.91 8.88 -40.41
C THR A 747 -18.85 9.63 -39.61
N SER A 748 -18.18 8.91 -38.71
CA SER A 748 -16.93 9.33 -38.06
C SER A 748 -15.80 8.43 -38.55
N GLY A 749 -15.00 8.93 -39.49
CA GLY A 749 -14.07 8.08 -40.24
C GLY A 749 -14.82 6.98 -41.01
N SER A 750 -14.62 5.72 -40.65
CA SER A 750 -15.31 4.57 -41.26
C SER A 750 -16.54 4.08 -40.50
N GLU A 751 -16.81 4.63 -39.31
CA GLU A 751 -17.92 4.22 -38.45
C GLU A 751 -19.18 5.02 -38.80
N GLU A 752 -20.34 4.36 -38.94
CA GLU A 752 -21.63 5.04 -39.19
C GLU A 752 -22.28 5.46 -37.87
N GLU A 753 -22.78 6.68 -37.84
CA GLU A 753 -23.32 7.33 -36.65
C GLU A 753 -24.85 7.27 -36.60
N ILE A 754 -25.41 7.28 -35.41
CA ILE A 754 -26.86 7.16 -35.18
C ILE A 754 -27.49 8.55 -35.13
N ILE A 755 -28.58 8.75 -35.87
CA ILE A 755 -29.31 10.02 -35.89
C ILE A 755 -30.60 9.86 -35.07
N LYS A 756 -30.89 10.82 -34.19
CA LYS A 756 -32.14 10.88 -33.41
C LYS A 756 -32.73 12.27 -33.39
N TYR A 757 -34.06 12.38 -33.45
CA TYR A 757 -34.72 13.66 -33.30
C TYR A 757 -34.85 14.03 -31.82
N ASP A 758 -34.39 15.22 -31.47
CA ASP A 758 -34.46 15.76 -30.12
C ASP A 758 -35.55 16.82 -30.06
N SER A 759 -36.63 16.54 -29.33
CA SER A 759 -37.82 17.39 -29.27
C SER A 759 -37.57 18.74 -28.57
N GLY A 760 -36.62 18.79 -27.63
CA GLY A 760 -36.30 19.99 -26.87
C GLY A 760 -35.50 21.01 -27.69
N THR A 761 -34.51 20.54 -28.44
CA THR A 761 -33.70 21.39 -29.33
C THR A 761 -34.27 21.50 -30.74
N GLN A 762 -35.28 20.69 -31.09
CA GLN A 762 -35.84 20.60 -32.43
C GLN A 762 -34.76 20.34 -33.50
N THR A 763 -33.79 19.50 -33.17
CA THR A 763 -32.69 19.12 -34.08
C THR A 763 -32.52 17.62 -34.16
N PHE A 764 -31.85 17.15 -35.22
CA PHE A 764 -31.47 15.75 -35.33
C PHE A 764 -30.09 15.55 -34.71
N ARG A 765 -30.03 15.11 -33.45
CA ARG A 765 -28.78 14.86 -32.72
C ARG A 765 -28.08 13.59 -33.21
N ILE A 766 -26.76 13.63 -33.27
CA ILE A 766 -25.92 12.53 -33.74
C ILE A 766 -25.26 11.81 -32.55
N TYR A 767 -25.34 10.49 -32.53
CA TYR A 767 -24.87 9.64 -31.44
C TYR A 767 -23.92 8.54 -31.95
N ALA A 768 -22.79 8.40 -31.26
CA ALA A 768 -21.89 7.27 -31.42
C ALA A 768 -22.41 6.04 -30.69
N GLN A 769 -22.29 4.88 -31.35
CA GLN A 769 -22.57 3.58 -30.75
C GLN A 769 -21.37 3.13 -29.93
N THR A 770 -21.58 2.82 -28.65
CA THR A 770 -20.52 2.34 -27.75
C THR A 770 -20.94 1.03 -27.06
N PRO A 771 -19.99 0.28 -26.48
CA PRO A 771 -20.33 -0.92 -25.71
C PRO A 771 -21.26 -0.65 -24.52
N GLN A 772 -21.27 0.58 -24.00
CA GLN A 772 -22.10 1.02 -22.87
C GLN A 772 -23.38 1.75 -23.32
N GLY A 773 -23.69 1.73 -24.62
CA GLY A 773 -24.86 2.38 -25.21
C GLY A 773 -24.51 3.54 -26.13
N GLN A 774 -25.47 4.44 -26.36
CA GLN A 774 -25.33 5.50 -27.36
C GLN A 774 -24.92 6.82 -26.69
N ARG A 775 -23.91 7.49 -27.25
CA ARG A 775 -23.33 8.72 -26.67
C ARG A 775 -23.42 9.89 -27.64
N TYR A 776 -23.93 11.01 -27.16
CA TYR A 776 -24.11 12.21 -27.99
C TYR A 776 -22.74 12.77 -28.40
N THR A 777 -22.57 13.04 -29.70
CA THR A 777 -21.31 13.55 -30.28
C THR A 777 -21.16 15.07 -30.15
N GLY A 778 -22.17 15.76 -29.61
CA GLY A 778 -22.20 17.23 -29.59
C GLY A 778 -22.60 17.87 -30.92
N ARG A 779 -22.88 17.05 -31.95
CA ARG A 779 -23.25 17.49 -33.30
C ARG A 779 -24.72 17.22 -33.58
N SER A 780 -25.33 18.06 -34.41
CA SER A 780 -26.72 17.91 -34.82
C SER A 780 -26.89 18.22 -36.30
N ILE A 781 -28.05 17.87 -36.85
CA ILE A 781 -28.44 18.17 -38.22
C ILE A 781 -29.68 19.05 -38.18
N THR A 782 -29.69 20.08 -39.01
CA THR A 782 -30.82 20.97 -39.22
C THR A 782 -31.16 21.04 -40.70
N LEU A 783 -32.43 21.33 -41.02
CA LEU A 783 -32.88 21.44 -42.41
C LEU A 783 -33.12 22.89 -42.82
N SER A 784 -32.52 23.34 -43.91
CA SER A 784 -32.82 24.62 -44.53
C SER A 784 -33.22 24.47 -45.99
N SER A 785 -33.75 25.55 -46.53
CA SER A 785 -33.96 25.70 -47.96
C SER A 785 -33.74 27.17 -48.27
N THR A 786 -32.97 27.44 -49.32
CA THR A 786 -32.86 28.78 -49.91
C THR A 786 -33.98 29.05 -50.91
N SER A 787 -34.74 28.03 -51.30
CA SER A 787 -35.85 28.13 -52.24
C SER A 787 -37.07 28.76 -51.57
N PRO A 788 -37.59 29.91 -52.08
CA PRO A 788 -38.77 30.58 -51.50
C PRO A 788 -40.06 29.76 -51.65
N GLU A 789 -40.06 28.74 -52.51
CA GLU A 789 -41.17 27.80 -52.74
C GLU A 789 -41.25 26.71 -51.67
N LEU A 790 -40.31 26.66 -50.72
CA LEU A 790 -40.32 25.71 -49.61
C LEU A 790 -40.32 26.44 -48.27
N ASN A 791 -41.21 26.01 -47.38
CA ASN A 791 -41.24 26.43 -45.98
C ASN A 791 -40.86 25.24 -45.09
N ILE A 792 -39.81 25.40 -44.30
CA ILE A 792 -39.33 24.38 -43.37
C ILE A 792 -39.61 24.84 -41.94
N THR A 793 -40.47 24.10 -41.24
CA THR A 793 -40.79 24.32 -39.83
C THR A 793 -40.37 23.12 -38.99
N ARG A 794 -40.33 23.29 -37.67
CA ARG A 794 -39.96 22.22 -36.73
C ARG A 794 -40.82 22.32 -35.48
N ASP A 795 -41.14 21.17 -34.90
CA ASP A 795 -41.83 21.10 -33.61
C ASP A 795 -41.25 19.97 -32.73
N GLY A 796 -41.89 19.64 -31.61
CA GLY A 796 -41.44 18.57 -30.72
C GLY A 796 -41.46 17.16 -31.32
N SER A 797 -41.94 16.98 -32.55
CA SER A 797 -42.20 15.69 -33.17
C SER A 797 -41.40 15.45 -34.46
N GLY A 798 -40.85 16.47 -35.10
CA GLY A 798 -40.00 16.36 -36.29
C GLY A 798 -39.78 17.69 -37.01
N ALA A 799 -39.12 17.62 -38.17
CA ALA A 799 -39.06 18.71 -39.13
C ALA A 799 -40.15 18.55 -40.19
N PHE A 800 -40.70 19.63 -40.71
CA PHE A 800 -41.79 19.62 -41.68
C PHE A 800 -41.40 20.45 -42.88
N VAL A 801 -41.55 19.86 -44.06
CA VAL A 801 -41.34 20.54 -45.33
C VAL A 801 -42.71 20.75 -45.96
N LYS A 802 -43.07 22.01 -46.17
CA LYS A 802 -44.30 22.40 -46.84
C LYS A 802 -43.97 23.20 -48.08
N GLN A 803 -44.61 22.86 -49.19
CA GLN A 803 -44.49 23.65 -50.41
C GLN A 803 -45.28 24.97 -50.32
N ASN A 804 -44.84 25.95 -51.08
CA ASN A 804 -45.43 27.28 -51.20
C ASN A 804 -45.48 27.65 -52.70
N ASN A 805 -46.53 27.22 -53.40
CA ASN A 805 -46.75 27.45 -54.83
C ASN A 805 -45.66 26.92 -55.77
N LEU A 806 -45.12 25.73 -55.47
CA LEU A 806 -44.07 25.06 -56.25
C LEU A 806 -44.52 24.76 -57.70
N GLN A 807 -43.75 25.18 -58.70
CA GLN A 807 -44.04 24.92 -60.13
C GLN A 807 -43.26 23.70 -60.64
N ASP A 808 -43.70 23.07 -61.74
CA ASP A 808 -43.10 21.83 -62.24
C ASP A 808 -41.62 21.96 -62.65
N ASP A 809 -41.23 23.14 -63.13
CA ASP A 809 -39.88 23.47 -63.57
C ASP A 809 -39.04 24.12 -62.45
N THR A 810 -39.58 24.21 -61.22
CA THR A 810 -38.86 24.79 -60.09
C THR A 810 -37.68 23.91 -59.70
N THR A 811 -36.48 24.49 -59.71
CA THR A 811 -35.28 23.84 -59.15
C THR A 811 -35.16 24.21 -57.68
N ALA A 812 -35.65 23.34 -56.80
CA ALA A 812 -35.55 23.52 -55.35
C ALA A 812 -34.69 22.43 -54.71
N VAL A 813 -34.09 22.75 -53.56
CA VAL A 813 -33.28 21.82 -52.76
C VAL A 813 -33.60 21.94 -51.29
N ILE A 814 -33.50 20.83 -50.56
CA ILE A 814 -33.49 20.81 -49.10
C ILE A 814 -32.07 20.54 -48.66
N GLU A 815 -31.53 21.43 -47.82
CA GLU A 815 -30.18 21.34 -47.30
C GLU A 815 -30.23 20.67 -45.92
N PHE A 816 -29.45 19.61 -45.75
CA PHE A 816 -29.24 18.97 -44.46
C PHE A 816 -27.88 19.45 -43.92
N ASN A 817 -27.93 20.39 -42.98
CA ASN A 817 -26.76 21.08 -42.46
C ASN A 817 -26.27 20.37 -41.20
N LEU A 818 -25.06 19.86 -41.24
CA LEU A 818 -24.34 19.34 -40.09
C LEU A 818 -23.81 20.50 -39.25
N MET A 819 -24.24 20.57 -38.00
CA MET A 819 -24.02 21.69 -37.09
C MET A 819 -23.13 21.32 -35.91
N ASN A 820 -22.26 22.25 -35.52
CA ASN A 820 -21.61 22.34 -34.22
C ASN A 820 -22.23 23.51 -33.44
N GLY A 821 -23.21 23.21 -32.58
CA GLY A 821 -23.99 24.25 -31.91
C GLY A 821 -24.76 25.08 -32.95
N SER A 822 -24.41 26.36 -33.07
CA SER A 822 -24.99 27.28 -34.07
C SER A 822 -24.16 27.42 -35.35
N THR A 823 -22.98 26.79 -35.42
CA THR A 823 -22.07 26.89 -36.58
C THR A 823 -22.28 25.71 -37.51
N GLU A 824 -22.49 25.99 -38.79
CA GLU A 824 -22.52 24.96 -39.83
C GLU A 824 -21.12 24.47 -40.16
N ILE A 825 -20.95 23.15 -40.24
CA ILE A 825 -19.68 22.49 -40.56
C ILE A 825 -19.66 22.07 -42.02
N SER A 826 -20.77 21.51 -42.50
CA SER A 826 -20.98 21.07 -43.88
C SER A 826 -22.46 20.83 -44.14
N ASP A 827 -22.85 20.76 -45.40
CA ASP A 827 -24.20 20.46 -45.83
C ASP A 827 -24.22 19.41 -46.94
N VAL A 828 -25.37 18.77 -47.10
CA VAL A 828 -25.71 18.03 -48.32
C VAL A 828 -27.06 18.50 -48.85
N LYS A 829 -27.15 18.62 -50.17
CA LYS A 829 -28.33 19.17 -50.86
C LYS A 829 -29.12 18.04 -51.51
N VAL A 830 -30.34 17.87 -51.05
CA VAL A 830 -31.30 16.88 -51.57
C VAL A 830 -32.18 17.58 -52.61
N PRO A 831 -32.13 17.17 -53.89
CA PRO A 831 -32.95 17.78 -54.93
C PRO A 831 -34.44 17.52 -54.67
N VAL A 832 -35.25 18.56 -54.86
CA VAL A 832 -36.70 18.45 -54.84
C VAL A 832 -37.20 18.12 -56.24
N LYS A 833 -38.00 17.05 -56.36
CA LYS A 833 -38.65 16.67 -57.61
C LYS A 833 -40.15 16.85 -57.49
N VAL A 834 -40.73 17.56 -58.44
CA VAL A 834 -42.19 17.70 -58.54
C VAL A 834 -42.75 16.51 -59.28
N ASP A 835 -43.66 15.80 -58.65
CA ASP A 835 -44.34 14.64 -59.22
C ASP A 835 -45.85 14.73 -59.02
N ARG A 836 -46.55 14.87 -60.15
CA ARG A 836 -48.02 14.90 -60.25
C ARG A 836 -48.56 13.82 -61.17
N VAL A 837 -47.69 12.97 -61.70
CA VAL A 837 -48.07 11.99 -62.72
C VAL A 837 -48.39 10.71 -61.98
N ALA A 838 -49.60 10.21 -62.16
CA ALA A 838 -49.95 8.92 -61.60
C ALA A 838 -49.09 7.80 -62.21
N PRO A 839 -48.61 6.84 -61.40
CA PRO A 839 -47.89 5.69 -61.92
C PRO A 839 -48.81 4.89 -62.83
N THR A 840 -48.25 4.37 -63.93
CA THR A 840 -48.97 3.45 -64.81
C THR A 840 -48.29 2.09 -64.80
N TRP A 841 -49.11 1.03 -64.82
CA TRP A 841 -48.59 -0.33 -64.86
C TRP A 841 -48.14 -0.68 -66.28
N THR A 842 -46.86 -1.00 -66.42
CA THR A 842 -46.22 -1.34 -67.70
C THR A 842 -46.27 -2.83 -68.01
N GLY A 843 -46.49 -3.67 -66.98
CA GLY A 843 -46.58 -5.11 -67.15
C GLY A 843 -46.67 -5.84 -65.82
N GLY A 844 -46.92 -7.14 -65.88
CA GLY A 844 -46.86 -8.00 -64.72
C GLY A 844 -46.62 -9.46 -65.08
N THR A 845 -46.12 -10.21 -64.11
CA THR A 845 -45.77 -11.63 -64.21
C THR A 845 -46.32 -12.40 -63.01
N TYR A 846 -46.56 -13.69 -63.21
CA TYR A 846 -46.91 -14.62 -62.13
C TYR A 846 -45.98 -15.81 -62.10
N ALA A 847 -45.37 -16.05 -60.93
CA ALA A 847 -44.55 -17.22 -60.69
C ALA A 847 -44.61 -17.60 -59.20
N ASN A 848 -44.73 -18.90 -58.91
CA ASN A 848 -44.63 -19.46 -57.56
C ASN A 848 -45.51 -18.74 -56.51
N GLY A 849 -46.80 -18.50 -56.84
CA GLY A 849 -47.73 -17.83 -55.93
C GLY A 849 -47.53 -16.31 -55.80
N LYS A 850 -46.61 -15.70 -56.56
CA LYS A 850 -46.35 -14.26 -56.52
C LYS A 850 -46.76 -13.56 -57.81
N LEU A 851 -47.59 -12.54 -57.68
CA LEU A 851 -47.84 -11.55 -58.72
C LEU A 851 -46.81 -10.44 -58.60
N THR A 852 -46.12 -10.13 -59.69
CA THR A 852 -45.13 -9.04 -59.74
C THR A 852 -45.55 -8.05 -60.80
N PHE A 853 -45.72 -6.79 -60.44
CA PHE A 853 -46.15 -5.71 -61.31
C PHE A 853 -45.04 -4.67 -61.44
N THR A 854 -44.83 -4.16 -62.64
CA THR A 854 -43.84 -3.11 -62.91
C THR A 854 -44.55 -1.81 -63.29
N SER A 855 -44.19 -0.72 -62.62
CA SER A 855 -44.70 0.63 -62.84
C SER A 855 -43.74 1.47 -63.69
N THR A 856 -44.24 2.55 -64.29
CA THR A 856 -43.42 3.59 -64.93
C THR A 856 -42.47 4.28 -63.95
N GLU A 857 -42.83 4.35 -62.68
CA GLU A 857 -42.10 5.06 -61.62
C GLU A 857 -42.18 4.36 -60.25
N LYS A 858 -41.52 4.95 -59.24
CA LYS A 858 -41.39 4.35 -57.91
C LYS A 858 -42.77 4.33 -57.22
N VAL A 859 -43.17 3.17 -56.72
CA VAL A 859 -44.46 2.96 -56.05
C VAL A 859 -44.24 2.79 -54.54
N ALA A 860 -45.08 3.42 -53.73
CA ALA A 860 -45.09 3.27 -52.28
C ALA A 860 -45.40 1.83 -51.87
N SER A 861 -44.82 1.35 -50.77
CA SER A 861 -45.10 0.01 -50.25
C SER A 861 -46.31 -0.01 -49.32
N TYR A 862 -46.99 -1.16 -49.26
CA TYR A 862 -48.24 -1.37 -48.54
C TYR A 862 -48.12 -2.54 -47.59
N THR A 863 -48.37 -2.32 -46.30
CA THR A 863 -48.17 -3.33 -45.25
C THR A 863 -49.46 -3.91 -44.68
N ALA A 864 -50.64 -3.38 -45.00
CA ALA A 864 -51.88 -3.77 -44.32
C ALA A 864 -53.11 -3.98 -45.22
N GLU A 865 -53.27 -3.27 -46.34
CA GLU A 865 -54.41 -3.47 -47.24
C GLU A 865 -53.93 -3.30 -48.69
N VAL A 866 -54.18 -4.31 -49.53
CA VAL A 866 -54.07 -4.13 -50.99
C VAL A 866 -55.28 -3.30 -51.40
N PRO A 867 -55.10 -2.10 -51.97
CA PRO A 867 -56.22 -1.16 -52.07
C PRO A 867 -57.36 -1.62 -52.99
N TYR A 868 -57.06 -2.37 -54.05
CA TYR A 868 -58.00 -3.22 -54.81
C TYR A 868 -57.20 -4.08 -55.79
N LEU A 869 -57.44 -5.40 -55.78
CA LEU A 869 -56.92 -6.32 -56.78
C LEU A 869 -58.04 -7.24 -57.26
N ALA A 870 -58.28 -7.31 -58.57
CA ALA A 870 -59.23 -8.25 -59.14
C ALA A 870 -58.58 -9.10 -60.24
N TYR A 871 -58.95 -10.38 -60.27
CA TYR A 871 -58.49 -11.42 -61.19
C TYR A 871 -59.60 -11.82 -62.14
N SER A 872 -59.33 -11.93 -63.44
CA SER A 872 -60.21 -12.60 -64.41
C SER A 872 -59.43 -13.66 -65.18
N ALA A 873 -59.92 -14.89 -65.11
CA ALA A 873 -59.30 -16.07 -65.71
C ALA A 873 -59.35 -16.06 -67.24
N SER A 874 -60.40 -15.47 -67.83
CA SER A 874 -60.57 -15.35 -69.29
C SER A 874 -59.70 -14.25 -69.89
N GLY A 875 -59.26 -13.29 -69.06
CA GLY A 875 -58.53 -12.11 -69.51
C GLY A 875 -59.40 -11.03 -70.15
N PHE A 876 -60.73 -11.21 -70.16
CA PHE A 876 -61.70 -10.23 -70.65
C PHE A 876 -62.33 -9.43 -69.50
N SER A 877 -63.05 -8.35 -69.83
CA SER A 877 -63.61 -7.39 -68.86
C SER A 877 -65.07 -7.67 -68.50
N ASP A 878 -65.61 -8.85 -68.79
CA ASP A 878 -66.97 -9.19 -68.44
C ASP A 878 -67.05 -9.65 -66.97
N SER A 879 -68.04 -9.15 -66.24
CA SER A 879 -68.17 -9.35 -64.79
C SER A 879 -68.51 -10.79 -64.38
N SER A 880 -68.45 -11.75 -65.30
CA SER A 880 -68.89 -13.14 -65.10
C SER A 880 -67.81 -14.01 -64.43
N ASP A 881 -66.53 -13.64 -64.56
CA ASP A 881 -65.38 -14.40 -64.05
C ASP A 881 -64.37 -13.57 -63.25
N THR A 882 -64.71 -12.31 -62.95
CA THR A 882 -63.85 -11.41 -62.17
C THR A 882 -64.00 -11.69 -60.67
N VAL A 883 -62.88 -12.03 -60.01
CA VAL A 883 -62.80 -12.28 -58.56
C VAL A 883 -61.96 -11.21 -57.89
N VAL A 884 -62.51 -10.52 -56.89
CA VAL A 884 -61.75 -9.55 -56.08
C VAL A 884 -60.96 -10.30 -55.02
N LEU A 885 -59.64 -10.09 -55.02
CA LEU A 885 -58.70 -10.65 -54.05
C LEU A 885 -58.76 -9.83 -52.76
N THR A 886 -58.96 -10.53 -51.64
CA THR A 886 -59.09 -9.92 -50.32
C THR A 886 -57.85 -10.15 -49.45
N TYR A 887 -57.45 -9.11 -48.70
CA TYR A 887 -56.29 -9.17 -47.82
C TYR A 887 -56.56 -10.10 -46.63
N SER A 888 -55.56 -10.88 -46.19
CA SER A 888 -55.62 -11.89 -45.11
C SER A 888 -56.23 -13.25 -45.48
N SER A 889 -57.13 -13.32 -46.46
CA SER A 889 -57.72 -14.57 -46.99
C SER A 889 -56.99 -15.06 -48.23
N ASP A 890 -56.83 -14.17 -49.22
CA ASP A 890 -56.30 -14.53 -50.54
C ASP A 890 -54.87 -14.02 -50.75
N ILE A 891 -54.51 -12.93 -50.06
CA ILE A 891 -53.21 -12.29 -50.12
C ILE A 891 -52.47 -12.49 -48.80
N LYS A 892 -51.27 -13.05 -48.89
CA LYS A 892 -50.37 -13.31 -47.77
C LYS A 892 -49.50 -12.11 -47.42
N LYS A 893 -48.96 -11.42 -48.43
CA LYS A 893 -48.08 -10.26 -48.24
C LYS A 893 -48.06 -9.38 -49.47
N THR A 894 -47.95 -8.07 -49.28
CA THR A 894 -47.63 -7.12 -50.35
C THR A 894 -46.38 -6.34 -49.98
N TYR A 895 -45.54 -6.05 -50.96
CA TYR A 895 -44.37 -5.19 -50.78
C TYR A 895 -43.97 -4.55 -52.10
N ALA A 896 -43.51 -3.30 -52.05
CA ALA A 896 -42.97 -2.59 -53.20
C ALA A 896 -41.46 -2.37 -53.04
N PHE A 897 -40.73 -2.47 -54.14
CA PHE A 897 -39.31 -2.14 -54.23
C PHE A 897 -39.06 -1.35 -55.52
N GLY A 898 -38.71 -0.07 -55.37
CA GLY A 898 -38.54 0.84 -56.50
C GLY A 898 -39.80 0.89 -57.37
N LYS A 899 -39.67 0.48 -58.63
CA LYS A 899 -40.79 0.47 -59.60
C LYS A 899 -41.61 -0.83 -59.59
N THR A 900 -41.30 -1.76 -58.69
CA THR A 900 -41.89 -3.10 -58.69
C THR A 900 -42.79 -3.28 -57.48
N VAL A 901 -43.98 -3.84 -57.68
CA VAL A 901 -44.88 -4.28 -56.61
C VAL A 901 -45.03 -5.79 -56.67
N VAL A 902 -44.84 -6.45 -55.54
CA VAL A 902 -45.00 -7.89 -55.40
C VAL A 902 -46.14 -8.19 -54.44
N ILE A 903 -47.07 -9.03 -54.89
CA ILE A 903 -48.21 -9.53 -54.12
C ILE A 903 -48.07 -11.04 -54.03
N GLU A 904 -47.81 -11.53 -52.83
CA GLU A 904 -47.74 -12.95 -52.51
C GLU A 904 -49.15 -13.45 -52.14
N LEU A 905 -49.66 -14.41 -52.91
CA LEU A 905 -50.96 -15.03 -52.69
C LEU A 905 -50.87 -16.09 -51.58
N SER A 906 -51.99 -16.37 -50.93
CA SER A 906 -52.08 -17.42 -49.91
C SER A 906 -52.01 -18.82 -50.54
N ASP A 907 -51.48 -19.80 -49.80
CA ASP A 907 -51.41 -21.19 -50.28
C ASP A 907 -52.80 -21.76 -50.60
N ALA A 908 -53.82 -21.31 -49.84
CA ALA A 908 -55.22 -21.66 -50.06
C ALA A 908 -55.73 -21.13 -51.41
N TRP A 909 -55.41 -19.88 -51.76
CA TRP A 909 -55.76 -19.29 -53.04
C TRP A 909 -55.08 -20.01 -54.21
N VAL A 910 -53.77 -20.23 -54.09
CA VAL A 910 -52.98 -20.93 -55.13
C VAL A 910 -53.51 -22.34 -55.37
N SER A 911 -53.95 -23.03 -54.31
CA SER A 911 -54.51 -24.39 -54.40
C SER A 911 -55.92 -24.43 -55.02
N SER A 912 -56.75 -23.41 -54.79
CA SER A 912 -58.12 -23.34 -55.30
C SER A 912 -58.22 -22.81 -56.73
N HIS A 913 -57.16 -22.21 -57.25
CA HIS A 913 -57.08 -21.64 -58.61
C HIS A 913 -55.92 -22.24 -59.42
N PRO A 914 -55.96 -23.55 -59.75
CA PRO A 914 -54.89 -24.24 -60.50
C PRO A 914 -54.74 -23.74 -61.95
N ASP A 915 -55.70 -22.99 -62.45
CA ASP A 915 -55.65 -22.24 -63.70
C ASP A 915 -54.62 -21.09 -63.67
N MET A 916 -54.32 -20.56 -62.48
CA MET A 916 -53.22 -19.61 -62.25
C MET A 916 -51.88 -20.35 -62.18
N LYS A 917 -51.30 -20.67 -63.34
CA LYS A 917 -49.97 -21.29 -63.47
C LYS A 917 -49.03 -20.39 -64.28
N PRO A 918 -47.69 -20.52 -64.13
CA PRO A 918 -46.73 -19.85 -65.01
C PRO A 918 -47.07 -20.15 -66.48
N GLY A 919 -47.32 -19.13 -67.29
CA GLY A 919 -47.80 -19.33 -68.67
C GLY A 919 -49.23 -18.86 -68.94
N SER A 920 -50.09 -18.81 -67.92
CA SER A 920 -51.49 -18.40 -68.08
C SER A 920 -51.61 -16.90 -68.37
N LYS A 921 -52.56 -16.53 -69.24
CA LYS A 921 -52.95 -15.14 -69.47
C LYS A 921 -54.16 -14.83 -68.62
N PHE A 922 -54.04 -13.83 -67.77
CA PHE A 922 -55.15 -13.33 -66.98
C PHE A 922 -55.04 -11.82 -66.83
N ARG A 923 -56.17 -11.21 -66.47
CA ARG A 923 -56.31 -9.78 -66.23
C ARG A 923 -56.19 -9.51 -64.74
N ALA A 924 -55.31 -8.59 -64.37
CA ALA A 924 -55.26 -7.99 -63.04
C ALA A 924 -55.72 -6.53 -63.11
N GLU A 925 -56.61 -6.15 -62.21
CA GLU A 925 -56.99 -4.74 -62.00
C GLU A 925 -56.45 -4.26 -60.67
N LEU A 926 -55.57 -3.26 -60.72
CA LEU A 926 -54.93 -2.65 -59.55
C LEU A 926 -55.45 -1.23 -59.41
N GLN A 927 -56.06 -0.90 -58.28
CA GLN A 927 -56.48 0.48 -57.99
C GLN A 927 -55.79 0.98 -56.73
N ASN A 928 -55.71 2.32 -56.57
CA ASN A 928 -55.28 3.01 -55.34
C ASN A 928 -53.85 2.70 -54.84
N PHE A 929 -53.01 2.04 -55.65
CA PHE A 929 -51.56 2.05 -55.47
C PHE A 929 -51.04 3.44 -55.79
N LYS A 930 -50.14 3.97 -54.98
CA LYS A 930 -49.67 5.34 -55.05
C LYS A 930 -48.17 5.39 -55.26
N ASP A 931 -47.73 6.36 -56.02
CA ASP A 931 -46.31 6.69 -56.16
C ASP A 931 -45.78 7.45 -54.93
N TYR A 932 -44.57 7.97 -55.10
CA TYR A 932 -43.92 8.82 -54.11
C TYR A 932 -44.47 10.27 -54.11
N GLY A 933 -45.25 10.67 -55.12
CA GLY A 933 -46.03 11.92 -55.15
C GLY A 933 -47.43 11.81 -54.53
N ASP A 934 -47.83 10.66 -53.98
CA ASP A 934 -49.22 10.39 -53.53
C ASP A 934 -50.26 10.49 -54.65
N ASN A 935 -49.86 10.27 -55.90
CA ASN A 935 -50.75 10.11 -57.04
C ASN A 935 -51.18 8.65 -57.12
N ALA A 936 -52.48 8.40 -57.11
CA ALA A 936 -53.02 7.05 -57.27
C ALA A 936 -52.90 6.59 -58.73
N ALA A 937 -52.36 5.40 -58.93
CA ALA A 937 -52.28 4.71 -60.21
C ALA A 937 -53.64 4.73 -60.89
N VAL A 938 -53.64 5.14 -62.16
CA VAL A 938 -54.87 5.12 -62.98
C VAL A 938 -55.26 3.67 -63.23
N ASN A 939 -56.56 3.35 -63.12
CA ASN A 939 -57.13 2.03 -63.40
C ASN A 939 -56.53 1.43 -64.67
N SER A 940 -55.60 0.50 -64.51
CA SER A 940 -54.94 -0.14 -65.63
C SER A 940 -55.14 -1.65 -65.54
N THR A 941 -55.64 -2.17 -66.64
CA THR A 941 -55.75 -3.61 -66.89
C THR A 941 -54.37 -4.10 -67.26
N VAL A 942 -53.76 -4.93 -66.42
CA VAL A 942 -52.47 -5.54 -66.74
C VAL A 942 -52.71 -6.95 -67.23
N THR A 943 -52.37 -7.22 -68.49
CA THR A 943 -52.29 -8.60 -69.00
C THR A 943 -51.01 -9.22 -68.49
N ILE A 944 -51.16 -10.28 -67.69
CA ILE A 944 -50.02 -11.06 -67.20
C ILE A 944 -49.57 -11.99 -68.33
N ASN A 945 -48.39 -11.72 -68.91
CA ASN A 945 -47.77 -12.57 -69.93
C ASN A 945 -46.52 -13.24 -69.33
N ALA A 946 -46.31 -14.52 -69.66
CA ALA A 946 -45.20 -15.29 -69.11
C ALA A 946 -43.84 -14.83 -69.64
N GLY A 947 -42.94 -14.53 -68.71
CA GLY A 947 -41.48 -14.53 -68.89
C GLY A 947 -40.86 -15.15 -67.64
N PRO A 948 -39.59 -15.60 -67.69
CA PRO A 948 -38.90 -16.09 -66.50
C PRO A 948 -38.93 -15.02 -65.39
N PRO A 949 -38.96 -15.42 -64.10
CA PRO A 949 -38.96 -14.47 -63.00
C PRO A 949 -37.77 -13.50 -63.17
N LEU A 950 -38.05 -12.19 -63.14
CA LEU A 950 -36.98 -11.21 -63.11
C LEU A 950 -36.13 -11.49 -61.86
N PRO A 951 -34.79 -11.54 -61.98
CA PRO A 951 -33.94 -11.69 -60.82
C PRO A 951 -34.22 -10.52 -59.89
N ILE A 952 -34.69 -10.84 -58.69
CA ILE A 952 -34.75 -9.89 -57.59
C ILE A 952 -33.28 -9.63 -57.27
N ALA A 953 -32.80 -8.41 -57.51
CA ALA A 953 -31.47 -8.03 -57.04
C ALA A 953 -31.44 -8.23 -55.51
N PRO A 954 -30.38 -8.85 -54.97
CA PRO A 954 -30.28 -9.17 -53.54
C PRO A 954 -30.48 -7.96 -52.63
#